data_AF-A0A3S2UWK6-F1
#
_entry.id   AF-A0A3S2UWK6-F1
#
_cell.length_a   1.000
_cell.length_b   1.000
_cell.length_c   1.000
_cell.angle_alpha   90.00
_cell.angle_beta   90.00
_cell.angle_gamma   90.00
#
_symmetry.space_group_name_H-M   'P 1'
#
loop_
_entity.id
_entity.type
_entity.pdbx_description
1 polymer ?
#
loop_
_entity_poly.entity_id
_entity_poly.type
_entity_poly.pdbx_seq_one_letter_code
_entity_poly.pdbx_strand_id
1 'polypeptide(L)'
;MRTQDKRQQAGLDGGQTVSRRLRLLVLSLAVLIAISLLSRLPAWSLLELRSFDYLSTVDDPRPPPGGPVIVAIDEPSLADINAQWPWPRSLHAELVSQLRAAGARVIGLDIIMAEPSNPGNDAAIAKAVGPDVVLAGDETLIETPQASQLIRATPLPALTDAGAVTGIASIDLSGDGVFRRIPGYEDGFATMLAKASGAETEMLPAGRLIQSLGPARSYPTVSYYQALDPENLLPPGYFKDRVVLVGLSLQNAPEIDKGGVDAFATPYTVHTGKLVPGVEIQATIYDNIRYGLSIREARLPAVAACILISVLLAALTVWRSTGWLTIATSAAALLAFAAVSFAGIRLGHVFVSPLGPTVAYISVVFGQAAFDFAEERRNKRQITRAFAQYISPDLVKRLSNDPSQLKLGGERRTLSVLFSDVRGFTTIAETLKDDPEQLTGLINRLLTPLSDVVMDHGGTIDKYMGDCIMAFWNAPLDDPDHALHAVRASLAMQAAISRLNNQLEREAAVLGRKPHVLKMGVGINTGECIVGNMGSTRRFDYSCLGDSVNLASRLEGASKNYGVALLLGEETARRVAANYTVIELDRIIVKGRTLPSPVFTVVHKADAKALASHQAFIEAKYAGTLAPSDPTFDKLTAAIPELAGYYAIVRDALLGDGGE
;
A
#
# COMPACT_ATOMS: atom_id res chain seq x y z
N MET A 1 36.92 -34.09 -5.83
CA MET A 1 37.47 -32.81 -5.32
C MET A 1 36.60 -31.60 -5.69
N ARG A 2 35.26 -31.75 -5.80
CA ARG A 2 34.32 -30.68 -6.24
C ARG A 2 33.12 -30.50 -5.28
N THR A 3 33.19 -31.12 -4.11
CA THR A 3 32.11 -31.22 -3.12
C THR A 3 32.45 -30.59 -1.77
N GLN A 4 33.69 -30.13 -1.57
CA GLN A 4 34.12 -29.45 -0.34
C GLN A 4 33.99 -27.92 -0.38
N ASP A 5 34.05 -27.28 -1.56
CA ASP A 5 33.96 -25.82 -1.68
C ASP A 5 32.58 -25.23 -1.35
N LYS A 6 31.50 -26.03 -1.44
CA LYS A 6 30.16 -25.52 -1.11
C LYS A 6 29.87 -25.46 0.40
N ARG A 7 30.74 -26.00 1.26
CA ARG A 7 30.54 -25.96 2.72
C ARG A 7 31.29 -24.84 3.43
N GLN A 8 32.26 -24.18 2.79
CA GLN A 8 33.02 -23.09 3.42
C GLN A 8 32.47 -21.67 3.19
N GLN A 9 31.49 -21.49 2.29
CA GLN A 9 30.80 -20.21 2.10
C GLN A 9 29.49 -20.06 2.91
N ALA A 10 29.12 -21.05 3.73
CA ALA A 10 27.88 -21.02 4.51
C ALA A 10 28.02 -20.39 5.92
N GLY A 11 29.14 -19.72 6.20
CA GLY A 11 29.51 -19.34 7.57
C GLY A 11 29.29 -17.88 7.99
N LEU A 12 28.82 -16.97 7.13
CA LEU A 12 28.81 -15.53 7.44
C LEU A 12 27.52 -14.76 7.14
N ASP A 13 26.38 -15.42 6.92
CA ASP A 13 25.06 -14.77 6.87
C ASP A 13 24.10 -15.40 7.89
N GLY A 14 24.20 -14.92 9.13
CA GLY A 14 23.27 -15.23 10.22
C GLY A 14 21.91 -14.58 10.00
N GLY A 15 21.07 -15.23 9.21
CA GLY A 15 19.65 -14.90 9.07
C GLY A 15 18.94 -15.99 8.29
N GLN A 16 18.47 -17.04 8.97
CA GLN A 16 17.70 -18.11 8.34
C GLN A 16 16.44 -17.53 7.65
N THR A 17 16.51 -17.28 6.35
CA THR A 17 15.33 -16.93 5.56
C THR A 17 14.40 -18.14 5.52
N VAL A 18 13.31 -18.05 6.27
CA VAL A 18 12.25 -19.08 6.29
C VAL A 18 11.79 -19.35 4.86
N SER A 19 11.83 -20.63 4.45
CA SER A 19 11.44 -21.01 3.09
C SER A 19 10.03 -20.50 2.75
N ARG A 20 9.83 -20.04 1.50
CA ARG A 20 8.52 -19.53 1.02
C ARG A 20 7.37 -20.48 1.39
N ARG A 21 7.59 -21.78 1.23
CA ARG A 21 6.60 -22.82 1.53
C ARG A 21 6.24 -22.87 3.01
N LEU A 22 7.21 -22.77 3.90
CA LEU A 22 6.95 -22.75 5.34
C LEU A 22 6.20 -21.46 5.74
N ARG A 23 6.59 -20.30 5.20
CA ARG A 23 5.85 -19.04 5.40
C ARG A 23 4.40 -19.15 4.93
N LEU A 24 4.17 -19.67 3.73
CA LEU A 24 2.84 -19.84 3.16
C LEU A 24 1.98 -20.82 3.97
N LEU A 25 2.55 -21.92 4.47
CA LEU A 25 1.84 -22.87 5.33
C LEU A 25 1.42 -22.23 6.65
N VAL A 26 2.32 -21.50 7.31
CA VAL A 26 2.03 -20.79 8.56
C VAL A 26 0.96 -19.72 8.34
N LEU A 27 1.08 -18.93 7.26
CA LEU A 27 0.08 -17.93 6.89
C LEU A 27 -1.29 -18.58 6.63
N SER A 28 -1.33 -19.66 5.86
CA SER A 28 -2.57 -20.37 5.52
C SER A 28 -3.26 -20.92 6.77
N LEU A 29 -2.50 -21.52 7.69
CA LEU A 29 -3.03 -22.03 8.95
C LEU A 29 -3.55 -20.88 9.85
N ALA A 30 -2.79 -19.79 9.96
CA ALA A 30 -3.19 -18.63 10.74
C ALA A 30 -4.48 -17.99 10.20
N VAL A 31 -4.60 -17.82 8.88
CA VAL A 31 -5.82 -17.29 8.24
C VAL A 31 -6.98 -18.25 8.43
N LEU A 32 -6.79 -19.56 8.24
CA LEU A 32 -7.85 -20.55 8.45
C LEU A 32 -8.41 -20.47 9.87
N ILE A 33 -7.55 -20.42 10.89
CA ILE A 33 -7.97 -20.32 12.29
C ILE A 33 -8.66 -18.98 12.54
N ALA A 34 -8.07 -17.86 12.09
CA ALA A 34 -8.61 -16.53 12.31
C ALA A 34 -10.01 -16.36 11.70
N ILE A 35 -10.20 -16.75 10.44
CA ILE A 35 -11.51 -16.66 9.76
C ILE A 35 -12.52 -17.65 10.35
N SER A 36 -12.08 -18.83 10.78
CA SER A 36 -12.96 -19.80 11.47
C SER A 36 -13.43 -19.27 12.84
N LEU A 37 -12.62 -18.47 13.54
CA LEU A 37 -13.04 -17.80 14.78
C LEU A 37 -13.92 -16.59 14.49
N LEU A 38 -13.55 -15.77 13.50
CA LEU A 38 -14.29 -14.56 13.12
C LEU A 38 -15.71 -14.88 12.63
N SER A 39 -15.87 -15.99 11.91
CA SER A 39 -17.18 -16.48 11.43
C SER A 39 -18.16 -16.87 12.53
N ARG A 40 -17.72 -16.92 13.80
CA ARG A 40 -18.60 -17.16 14.95
C ARG A 40 -19.14 -15.89 15.61
N LEU A 41 -18.70 -14.71 15.17
CA LEU A 41 -19.16 -13.44 15.75
C LEU A 41 -20.55 -13.06 15.20
N PRO A 42 -21.46 -12.49 16.02
CA PRO A 42 -22.77 -12.02 15.55
C PRO A 42 -22.69 -10.97 14.44
N ALA A 43 -21.67 -10.11 14.46
CA ALA A 43 -21.46 -9.13 13.39
C ALA A 43 -21.13 -9.79 12.05
N TRP A 44 -20.52 -10.98 12.07
CA TRP A 44 -20.18 -11.72 10.86
C TRP A 44 -21.44 -12.27 10.20
N SER A 45 -22.37 -12.85 10.96
CA SER A 45 -23.61 -13.40 10.41
C SER A 45 -24.47 -12.33 9.73
N LEU A 46 -24.47 -11.08 10.22
CA LEU A 46 -25.14 -9.96 9.54
C LEU A 46 -24.53 -9.67 8.15
N LEU A 47 -23.21 -9.75 8.00
CA LEU A 47 -22.55 -9.59 6.71
C LEU A 47 -22.85 -10.76 5.77
N GLU A 48 -22.95 -11.98 6.30
CA GLU A 48 -23.37 -13.15 5.53
C GLU A 48 -24.82 -13.01 5.03
N LEU A 49 -25.74 -12.56 5.90
CA LEU A 49 -27.13 -12.29 5.52
C LEU A 49 -27.25 -11.16 4.48
N ARG A 50 -26.38 -10.13 4.54
CA ARG A 50 -26.32 -9.16 3.45
C ARG A 50 -25.87 -9.78 2.13
N SER A 51 -24.89 -10.69 2.15
CA SER A 51 -24.48 -11.38 0.92
C SER A 51 -25.62 -12.26 0.37
N PHE A 52 -26.45 -12.83 1.26
CA PHE A 52 -27.67 -13.53 0.87
C PHE A 52 -28.67 -12.59 0.18
N ASP A 53 -28.85 -11.36 0.67
CA ASP A 53 -29.79 -10.40 0.06
C ASP A 53 -29.45 -10.11 -1.41
N TYR A 54 -28.17 -9.84 -1.68
CA TYR A 54 -27.70 -9.63 -3.05
C TYR A 54 -27.87 -10.89 -3.89
N LEU A 55 -27.38 -12.05 -3.43
CA LEU A 55 -27.41 -13.28 -4.23
C LEU A 55 -28.83 -13.81 -4.48
N SER A 56 -29.74 -13.64 -3.53
CA SER A 56 -31.13 -14.12 -3.62
C SER A 56 -32.00 -13.28 -4.56
N THR A 57 -31.51 -12.11 -5.01
CA THR A 57 -32.25 -11.17 -5.87
C THR A 57 -31.63 -10.98 -7.27
N VAL A 58 -30.48 -11.59 -7.56
CA VAL A 58 -29.73 -11.45 -8.84
C VAL A 58 -30.58 -11.71 -10.09
N ASP A 59 -31.40 -12.76 -10.08
CA ASP A 59 -32.21 -13.23 -11.21
C ASP A 59 -33.71 -12.96 -11.05
N ASP A 60 -34.08 -12.13 -10.07
CA ASP A 60 -35.44 -11.65 -9.79
C ASP A 60 -36.55 -12.73 -9.78
N PRO A 61 -36.53 -13.71 -8.85
CA PRO A 61 -37.56 -14.75 -8.76
C PRO A 61 -38.95 -14.15 -8.60
N ARG A 62 -39.92 -14.63 -9.38
CA ARG A 62 -41.30 -14.14 -9.36
C ARG A 62 -42.26 -15.13 -8.71
N PRO A 63 -43.39 -14.66 -8.15
CA PRO A 63 -44.41 -15.53 -7.61
C PRO A 63 -44.90 -16.58 -8.64
N PRO A 64 -45.10 -17.84 -8.24
CA PRO A 64 -45.62 -18.88 -9.12
C PRO A 64 -47.01 -18.53 -9.70
N PRO A 65 -47.29 -18.91 -10.96
CA PRO A 65 -48.64 -18.76 -11.52
C PRO A 65 -49.63 -19.60 -10.70
N GLY A 66 -50.78 -19.01 -10.36
CA GLY A 66 -51.74 -19.70 -9.48
C GLY A 66 -51.58 -19.42 -7.98
N GLY A 67 -50.65 -18.54 -7.59
CA GLY A 67 -50.41 -18.14 -6.19
C GLY A 67 -51.56 -17.39 -5.51
N PRO A 68 -51.37 -16.84 -4.32
CA PRO A 68 -52.40 -16.00 -3.67
C PRO A 68 -52.71 -14.72 -4.47
N VAL A 69 -53.87 -14.14 -4.21
CA VAL A 69 -54.28 -12.80 -4.68
C VAL A 69 -54.42 -11.90 -3.46
N ILE A 70 -53.86 -10.70 -3.53
CA ILE A 70 -53.93 -9.72 -2.46
C ILE A 70 -55.12 -8.79 -2.68
N VAL A 71 -55.96 -8.64 -1.67
CA VAL A 71 -56.98 -7.60 -1.55
C VAL A 71 -56.42 -6.54 -0.60
N ALA A 72 -55.94 -5.46 -1.18
CA ALA A 72 -55.21 -4.41 -0.50
C ALA A 72 -56.14 -3.41 0.17
N ILE A 73 -55.99 -3.23 1.48
CA ILE A 73 -56.46 -2.03 2.17
C ILE A 73 -55.44 -0.93 1.84
N ASP A 74 -55.74 -0.20 0.77
CA ASP A 74 -54.86 0.79 0.16
C ASP A 74 -55.50 2.19 0.13
N GLU A 75 -54.72 3.19 -0.30
CA GLU A 75 -55.18 4.57 -0.37
C GLU A 75 -56.45 4.76 -1.23
N PRO A 76 -56.59 4.12 -2.42
CA PRO A 76 -57.85 4.13 -3.16
C PRO A 76 -59.04 3.63 -2.36
N SER A 77 -58.89 2.52 -1.63
CA SER A 77 -59.97 1.96 -0.81
C SER A 77 -60.32 2.86 0.38
N LEU A 78 -59.32 3.46 1.03
CA LEU A 78 -59.52 4.44 2.10
C LEU A 78 -60.27 5.69 1.61
N ALA A 79 -60.02 6.12 0.38
CA ALA A 79 -60.71 7.25 -0.24
C ALA A 79 -62.15 6.89 -0.67
N ASP A 80 -62.36 5.72 -1.26
CA ASP A 80 -63.66 5.30 -1.81
C ASP A 80 -64.68 4.93 -0.73
N ILE A 81 -64.28 4.12 0.26
CA ILE A 81 -65.15 3.64 1.34
C ILE A 81 -65.57 4.80 2.26
N ASN A 82 -64.83 5.91 2.25
CA ASN A 82 -65.15 7.15 2.96
C ASN A 82 -65.44 6.91 4.46
N ALA A 83 -64.70 5.99 5.08
CA ALA A 83 -64.77 5.66 6.50
C ALA A 83 -63.37 5.63 7.12
N GLN A 84 -63.27 6.05 8.38
CA GLN A 84 -62.01 6.03 9.11
C GLN A 84 -61.57 4.59 9.40
N TRP A 85 -60.30 4.28 9.13
CA TRP A 85 -59.68 3.01 9.53
C TRP A 85 -59.39 2.99 11.05
N PRO A 86 -59.58 1.88 11.77
CA PRO A 86 -60.10 0.58 11.33
C PRO A 86 -61.60 0.58 10.96
N TRP A 87 -61.96 -0.12 9.88
CA TRP A 87 -63.33 -0.18 9.39
C TRP A 87 -64.25 -1.10 10.23
N PRO A 88 -65.58 -0.93 10.17
CA PRO A 88 -66.54 -1.81 10.85
C PRO A 88 -66.43 -3.27 10.40
N ARG A 89 -66.50 -4.22 11.35
CA ARG A 89 -66.45 -5.67 11.03
C ARG A 89 -67.60 -6.15 10.13
N SER A 90 -68.72 -5.43 10.08
CA SER A 90 -69.80 -5.67 9.12
C SER A 90 -69.34 -5.49 7.67
N LEU A 91 -68.44 -4.54 7.39
CA LEU A 91 -67.84 -4.37 6.06
C LEU A 91 -66.88 -5.53 5.70
N HIS A 92 -66.16 -6.06 6.69
CA HIS A 92 -65.35 -7.27 6.50
C HIS A 92 -66.23 -8.51 6.27
N ALA A 93 -67.39 -8.58 6.93
CA ALA A 93 -68.37 -9.66 6.73
C ALA A 93 -68.95 -9.65 5.30
N GLU A 94 -69.25 -8.45 4.79
CA GLU A 94 -69.68 -8.26 3.41
C GLU A 94 -68.58 -8.70 2.43
N LEU A 95 -67.34 -8.24 2.63
CA LEU A 95 -66.20 -8.65 1.80
C LEU A 95 -66.04 -10.17 1.76
N VAL A 96 -66.06 -10.85 2.92
CA VAL A 96 -65.95 -12.31 2.99
C VAL A 96 -67.06 -12.98 2.18
N SER A 97 -68.29 -12.47 2.27
CA SER A 97 -69.43 -12.99 1.51
C SER A 97 -69.26 -12.80 0.00
N GLN A 98 -68.76 -11.64 -0.43
CA GLN A 98 -68.51 -11.32 -1.85
C GLN A 98 -67.36 -12.14 -2.43
N LEU A 99 -66.25 -12.28 -1.71
CA LEU A 99 -65.13 -13.12 -2.11
C LEU A 99 -65.53 -14.59 -2.24
N ARG A 100 -66.34 -15.10 -1.30
CA ARG A 100 -66.88 -16.46 -1.35
C ARG A 100 -67.82 -16.63 -2.54
N ALA A 101 -68.71 -15.68 -2.79
CA ALA A 101 -69.61 -15.69 -3.96
C ALA A 101 -68.83 -15.66 -5.29
N ALA A 102 -67.72 -14.89 -5.33
CA ALA A 102 -66.80 -14.82 -6.47
C ALA A 102 -65.90 -16.07 -6.64
N GLY A 103 -66.04 -17.07 -5.76
CA GLY A 103 -65.38 -18.37 -5.87
C GLY A 103 -64.00 -18.46 -5.21
N ALA A 104 -63.67 -17.57 -4.27
CA ALA A 104 -62.45 -17.70 -3.46
C ALA A 104 -62.44 -19.04 -2.71
N ARG A 105 -61.29 -19.74 -2.73
CA ARG A 105 -61.14 -21.05 -2.06
C ARG A 105 -60.92 -20.91 -0.56
N VAL A 106 -60.05 -19.98 -0.17
CA VAL A 106 -59.72 -19.65 1.21
C VAL A 106 -59.51 -18.14 1.30
N ILE A 107 -60.01 -17.54 2.38
CA ILE A 107 -59.91 -16.11 2.63
C ILE A 107 -59.11 -15.90 3.91
N GLY A 108 -57.93 -15.29 3.79
CA GLY A 108 -57.12 -14.83 4.91
C GLY A 108 -57.41 -13.37 5.21
N LEU A 109 -57.83 -13.06 6.43
CA LEU A 109 -57.94 -11.69 6.93
C LEU A 109 -56.75 -11.37 7.85
N ASP A 110 -55.79 -10.62 7.32
CA ASP A 110 -54.65 -10.08 8.05
C ASP A 110 -55.06 -8.82 8.84
N ILE A 111 -56.02 -9.01 9.73
CA ILE A 111 -56.61 -7.96 10.58
C ILE A 111 -56.83 -8.59 11.96
N ILE A 112 -56.16 -8.04 12.98
CA ILE A 112 -56.26 -8.55 14.35
C ILE A 112 -57.61 -8.15 14.95
N MET A 113 -58.46 -9.14 15.26
CA MET A 113 -59.78 -8.96 15.86
C MET A 113 -59.85 -9.55 17.27
N ALA A 114 -58.89 -9.21 18.12
CA ALA A 114 -58.76 -9.79 19.47
C ALA A 114 -59.69 -9.18 20.52
N GLU A 115 -60.12 -7.93 20.33
CA GLU A 115 -60.98 -7.22 21.29
C GLU A 115 -62.44 -7.10 20.81
N PRO A 116 -63.44 -7.08 21.70
CA PRO A 116 -64.83 -6.82 21.33
C PRO A 116 -65.00 -5.44 20.68
N SER A 117 -65.86 -5.35 19.67
CA SER A 117 -66.23 -4.09 19.03
C SER A 117 -67.71 -3.78 19.31
N ASN A 118 -68.46 -3.31 18.32
CA ASN A 118 -69.90 -3.21 18.39
C ASN A 118 -70.53 -4.62 18.26
N PRO A 119 -71.46 -5.03 19.15
CA PRO A 119 -72.07 -6.36 19.11
C PRO A 119 -72.72 -6.72 17.77
N GLY A 120 -73.31 -5.75 17.06
CA GLY A 120 -73.89 -5.97 15.73
C GLY A 120 -72.83 -6.23 14.66
N ASN A 121 -71.69 -5.55 14.73
CA ASN A 121 -70.56 -5.78 13.82
C ASN A 121 -69.89 -7.13 14.11
N ASP A 122 -69.72 -7.48 15.37
CA ASP A 122 -69.14 -8.77 15.81
C ASP A 122 -70.03 -9.93 15.37
N ALA A 123 -71.35 -9.80 15.53
CA ALA A 123 -72.32 -10.78 15.06
C ALA A 123 -72.33 -10.90 13.52
N ALA A 124 -72.17 -9.79 12.80
CA ALA A 124 -72.15 -9.80 11.34
C ALA A 124 -70.95 -10.60 10.80
N ILE A 125 -69.73 -10.35 11.31
CA ILE A 125 -68.55 -11.09 10.88
C ILE A 125 -68.59 -12.54 11.36
N ALA A 126 -69.05 -12.82 12.60
CA ALA A 126 -69.20 -14.19 13.10
C ALA A 126 -70.12 -15.03 12.20
N LYS A 127 -71.16 -14.43 11.61
CA LYS A 127 -72.06 -15.12 10.66
C LYS A 127 -71.41 -15.37 9.29
N ALA A 128 -70.45 -14.53 8.88
CA ALA A 128 -69.82 -14.61 7.56
C ALA A 128 -68.61 -15.54 7.52
N VAL A 129 -67.88 -15.68 8.64
CA VAL A 129 -66.70 -16.56 8.73
C VAL A 129 -67.07 -18.05 8.77
N GLY A 130 -66.10 -18.90 8.49
CA GLY A 130 -66.23 -20.36 8.46
C GLY A 130 -64.85 -21.01 8.34
N PRO A 131 -64.76 -22.35 8.14
CA PRO A 131 -63.48 -23.07 8.06
C PRO A 131 -62.63 -22.68 6.84
N ASP A 132 -63.22 -22.03 5.84
CA ASP A 132 -62.56 -21.43 4.68
C ASP A 132 -61.94 -20.05 4.99
N VAL A 133 -62.13 -19.51 6.19
CA VAL A 133 -61.60 -18.21 6.62
C VAL A 133 -60.52 -18.39 7.67
N VAL A 134 -59.35 -17.79 7.42
CA VAL A 134 -58.25 -17.70 8.38
C VAL A 134 -58.14 -16.26 8.88
N LEU A 135 -58.18 -16.08 10.20
CA LEU A 135 -58.06 -14.79 10.88
C LEU A 135 -56.67 -14.65 11.50
N ALA A 136 -56.06 -13.48 11.32
CA ALA A 136 -54.77 -13.18 11.92
C ALA A 136 -54.88 -13.03 13.44
N GLY A 137 -53.98 -13.73 14.14
CA GLY A 137 -53.57 -13.43 15.50
C GLY A 137 -52.17 -12.83 15.51
N ASP A 138 -51.78 -12.30 16.66
CA ASP A 138 -50.47 -11.73 16.91
C ASP A 138 -49.83 -12.37 18.13
N GLU A 139 -48.51 -12.54 18.11
CA GLU A 139 -47.71 -13.01 19.22
C GLU A 139 -46.48 -12.10 19.36
N THR A 140 -46.42 -11.36 20.47
CA THR A 140 -45.34 -10.42 20.76
C THR A 140 -44.62 -10.81 22.04
N LEU A 141 -43.29 -10.81 21.98
CA LEU A 141 -42.45 -11.00 23.16
C LEU A 141 -42.09 -9.63 23.74
N ILE A 142 -42.64 -9.32 24.92
CA ILE A 142 -42.28 -8.12 25.67
C ILE A 142 -41.14 -8.48 26.61
N GLU A 143 -39.92 -8.07 26.25
CA GLU A 143 -38.76 -8.19 27.12
C GLU A 143 -38.69 -6.99 28.07
N THR A 144 -38.91 -7.25 29.35
CA THR A 144 -38.64 -6.28 30.43
C THR A 144 -37.33 -6.65 31.12
N PRO A 145 -36.64 -5.71 31.79
CA PRO A 145 -35.43 -6.01 32.55
C PRO A 145 -35.59 -7.10 33.62
N GLN A 146 -36.83 -7.40 34.03
CA GLN A 146 -37.18 -8.34 35.09
C GLN A 146 -37.75 -9.67 34.55
N ALA A 147 -38.34 -9.69 33.36
CA ALA A 147 -38.94 -10.88 32.74
C ALA A 147 -39.23 -10.69 31.25
N SER A 148 -39.21 -11.78 30.48
CA SER A 148 -39.78 -11.83 29.14
C SER A 148 -41.21 -12.37 29.21
N GLN A 149 -42.20 -11.60 28.75
CA GLN A 149 -43.60 -12.01 28.70
C GLN A 149 -44.04 -12.17 27.24
N LEU A 150 -44.51 -13.36 26.91
CA LEU A 150 -45.15 -13.63 25.61
C LEU A 150 -46.62 -13.21 25.70
N ILE A 151 -47.05 -12.26 24.88
CA ILE A 151 -48.45 -11.87 24.75
C ILE A 151 -48.95 -12.38 23.41
N ARG A 152 -49.98 -13.22 23.46
CA ARG A 152 -50.61 -13.78 22.27
C ARG A 152 -52.04 -13.28 22.16
N ALA A 153 -52.31 -12.47 21.16
CA ALA A 153 -53.62 -11.93 20.83
C ALA A 153 -54.26 -12.77 19.72
N THR A 154 -55.23 -13.61 20.08
CA THR A 154 -56.03 -14.39 19.12
C THR A 154 -57.35 -13.67 18.81
N PRO A 155 -57.99 -13.95 17.66
CA PRO A 155 -59.33 -13.46 17.35
C PRO A 155 -60.34 -13.78 18.45
N LEU A 156 -61.43 -13.00 18.51
CA LEU A 156 -62.54 -13.22 19.43
C LEU A 156 -63.03 -14.68 19.41
N PRO A 157 -63.30 -15.30 20.58
CA PRO A 157 -63.82 -16.66 20.65
C PRO A 157 -65.08 -16.89 19.83
N ALA A 158 -65.98 -15.90 19.74
CA ALA A 158 -67.19 -15.97 18.94
C ALA A 158 -66.92 -16.21 17.43
N LEU A 159 -65.74 -15.80 16.92
CA LEU A 159 -65.35 -16.01 15.52
C LEU A 159 -64.75 -17.40 15.31
N THR A 160 -63.94 -17.88 16.26
CA THR A 160 -63.41 -19.25 16.21
C THR A 160 -64.50 -20.28 16.44
N ASP A 161 -65.47 -20.01 17.32
CA ASP A 161 -66.64 -20.85 17.56
C ASP A 161 -67.56 -20.93 16.33
N ALA A 162 -67.57 -19.88 15.49
CA ALA A 162 -68.24 -19.87 14.20
C ALA A 162 -67.48 -20.66 13.11
N GLY A 163 -66.32 -21.23 13.45
CA GLY A 163 -65.54 -22.11 12.58
C GLY A 163 -64.35 -21.43 11.90
N ALA A 164 -64.08 -20.14 12.15
CA ALA A 164 -62.90 -19.48 11.59
C ALA A 164 -61.61 -20.07 12.19
N VAL A 165 -60.60 -20.22 11.34
CA VAL A 165 -59.28 -20.70 11.74
C VAL A 165 -58.43 -19.53 12.20
N THR A 166 -57.68 -19.69 13.30
CA THR A 166 -56.71 -18.68 13.75
C THR A 166 -55.32 -19.03 13.24
N GLY A 167 -54.57 -18.03 12.76
CA GLY A 167 -53.14 -18.20 12.51
C GLY A 167 -52.32 -16.96 12.85
N ILE A 168 -51.11 -17.15 13.37
CA ILE A 168 -50.24 -16.06 13.86
C ILE A 168 -49.54 -15.36 12.69
N ALA A 169 -49.82 -14.08 12.50
CA ALA A 169 -49.31 -13.26 11.40
C ALA A 169 -48.02 -12.49 11.76
N SER A 170 -47.55 -12.59 13.00
CA SER A 170 -46.31 -11.97 13.45
C SER A 170 -45.11 -12.49 12.65
N ILE A 171 -44.16 -11.60 12.35
CA ILE A 171 -42.96 -11.92 11.59
C ILE A 171 -41.69 -11.68 12.40
N ASP A 172 -40.68 -12.51 12.16
CA ASP A 172 -39.37 -12.38 12.80
C ASP A 172 -38.43 -11.56 11.91
N LEU A 173 -37.99 -10.41 12.42
CA LEU A 173 -36.99 -9.58 11.77
C LEU A 173 -35.57 -9.98 12.21
N SER A 174 -34.63 -9.89 11.27
CA SER A 174 -33.20 -10.02 11.58
C SER A 174 -32.75 -8.83 12.46
N GLY A 175 -31.57 -8.93 13.09
CA GLY A 175 -31.04 -7.86 13.95
C GLY A 175 -30.80 -6.50 13.25
N ASP A 176 -30.85 -6.47 11.91
CA ASP A 176 -30.79 -5.27 11.07
C ASP A 176 -32.17 -4.82 10.54
N GLY A 177 -33.28 -5.39 11.05
CA GLY A 177 -34.64 -5.01 10.70
C GLY A 177 -35.18 -5.60 9.38
N VAL A 178 -34.41 -6.47 8.72
CA VAL A 178 -34.82 -7.08 7.43
C VAL A 178 -35.44 -8.46 7.67
N PHE A 179 -36.59 -8.68 7.04
CA PHE A 179 -37.28 -9.96 7.02
C PHE A 179 -36.56 -10.94 6.07
N ARG A 180 -36.04 -12.04 6.63
CA ARG A 180 -35.31 -13.07 5.88
C ARG A 180 -35.69 -14.50 6.26
N ARG A 181 -36.44 -14.70 7.34
CA ARG A 181 -36.66 -16.02 7.92
C ARG A 181 -38.15 -16.32 8.00
N ILE A 182 -38.50 -17.56 7.70
CA ILE A 182 -39.86 -18.06 7.91
C ILE A 182 -40.09 -18.14 9.44
N PRO A 183 -41.15 -17.50 9.97
CA PRO A 183 -41.46 -17.54 11.39
C PRO A 183 -41.62 -18.98 11.91
N GLY A 184 -41.27 -19.19 13.17
CA GLY A 184 -41.23 -20.53 13.77
C GLY A 184 -42.57 -21.11 14.24
N TYR A 185 -43.69 -20.45 13.94
CA TYR A 185 -45.01 -20.84 14.43
C TYR A 185 -45.60 -22.03 13.66
N GLU A 186 -45.93 -23.13 14.35
CA GLU A 186 -46.64 -24.28 13.74
C GLU A 186 -48.05 -23.91 13.24
N ASP A 187 -48.63 -22.88 13.86
CA ASP A 187 -49.91 -22.26 13.56
C ASP A 187 -49.75 -20.85 13.01
N GLY A 188 -48.66 -20.59 12.28
CA GLY A 188 -48.49 -19.34 11.53
C GLY A 188 -49.62 -19.11 10.51
N PHE A 189 -49.95 -17.85 10.26
CA PHE A 189 -51.06 -17.43 9.39
C PHE A 189 -51.00 -18.04 7.99
N ALA A 190 -49.86 -17.90 7.31
CA ALA A 190 -49.60 -18.53 6.01
C ALA A 190 -49.67 -20.07 6.07
N THR A 191 -49.24 -20.70 7.16
CA THR A 191 -49.34 -22.15 7.37
C THR A 191 -50.79 -22.60 7.47
N MET A 192 -51.61 -21.86 8.23
CA MET A 192 -53.02 -22.16 8.39
C MET A 192 -53.81 -21.93 7.10
N LEU A 193 -53.43 -20.93 6.30
CA LEU A 193 -53.95 -20.74 4.94
C LEU A 193 -53.61 -21.90 4.01
N ALA A 194 -52.37 -22.40 4.06
CA ALA A 194 -51.96 -23.56 3.28
C ALA A 194 -52.78 -24.80 3.65
N LYS A 195 -52.93 -25.08 4.95
CA LYS A 195 -53.76 -26.18 5.48
C LYS A 195 -55.24 -26.04 5.06
N ALA A 196 -55.83 -24.85 5.24
CA ALA A 196 -57.22 -24.58 4.85
C ALA A 196 -57.44 -24.72 3.33
N SER A 197 -56.43 -24.43 2.52
CA SER A 197 -56.52 -24.54 1.05
C SER A 197 -56.41 -25.97 0.53
N GLY A 198 -56.18 -26.94 1.42
CA GLY A 198 -55.97 -28.35 1.09
C GLY A 198 -54.62 -28.61 0.42
N ALA A 199 -53.65 -27.71 0.56
CA ALA A 199 -52.30 -27.93 0.06
C ALA A 199 -51.60 -28.98 0.93
N GLU A 200 -50.96 -29.99 0.31
CA GLU A 200 -50.04 -30.88 1.03
C GLU A 200 -48.83 -30.08 1.48
N THR A 201 -48.78 -29.73 2.76
CA THR A 201 -47.69 -28.96 3.34
C THR A 201 -46.66 -29.88 3.97
N GLU A 202 -45.42 -29.87 3.47
CA GLU A 202 -44.28 -30.28 4.28
C GLU A 202 -44.13 -29.24 5.42
N MET A 203 -44.12 -29.68 6.69
CA MET A 203 -43.83 -28.77 7.81
C MET A 203 -42.42 -28.20 7.59
N LEU A 204 -42.34 -26.93 7.18
CA LEU A 204 -41.06 -26.26 7.04
C LEU A 204 -40.48 -26.05 8.44
N PRO A 205 -39.25 -26.53 8.72
CA PRO A 205 -38.63 -26.31 10.02
C PRO A 205 -38.41 -24.81 10.24
N ALA A 206 -38.81 -24.33 11.41
CA ALA A 206 -38.68 -22.95 11.87
C ALA A 206 -37.29 -22.37 11.59
N GLY A 207 -37.25 -21.08 11.22
CA GLY A 207 -36.01 -20.31 11.09
C GLY A 207 -35.23 -20.52 9.79
N ARG A 208 -35.76 -21.25 8.81
CA ARG A 208 -35.19 -21.29 7.45
C ARG A 208 -35.23 -19.93 6.77
N LEU A 209 -34.27 -19.67 5.89
CA LEU A 209 -34.26 -18.47 5.07
C LEU A 209 -35.39 -18.54 4.04
N ILE A 210 -36.03 -17.41 3.77
CA ILE A 210 -37.12 -17.31 2.81
C ILE A 210 -36.55 -17.05 1.41
N GLN A 211 -37.14 -17.69 0.40
CA GLN A 211 -36.95 -17.27 -0.99
C GLN A 211 -37.85 -16.05 -1.23
N SER A 212 -37.27 -14.87 -1.41
CA SER A 212 -38.01 -13.68 -1.82
C SER A 212 -38.53 -13.83 -3.25
N LEU A 213 -39.76 -13.38 -3.49
CA LEU A 213 -40.49 -13.53 -4.76
C LEU A 213 -40.85 -12.16 -5.34
N GLY A 214 -39.82 -11.38 -5.69
CA GLY A 214 -39.96 -10.05 -6.26
C GLY A 214 -40.05 -8.91 -5.23
N PRO A 215 -39.94 -7.65 -5.69
CA PRO A 215 -40.18 -6.47 -4.86
C PRO A 215 -41.67 -6.29 -4.55
N ALA A 216 -42.04 -5.26 -3.77
CA ALA A 216 -43.44 -4.93 -3.48
C ALA A 216 -44.31 -4.86 -4.75
N ARG A 217 -45.57 -5.30 -4.65
CA ARG A 217 -46.53 -5.46 -5.75
C ARG A 217 -46.12 -6.51 -6.79
N SER A 218 -45.43 -7.57 -6.37
CA SER A 218 -45.13 -8.72 -7.24
C SER A 218 -46.30 -9.71 -7.30
N TYR A 219 -47.12 -9.75 -6.26
CA TYR A 219 -48.35 -10.54 -6.25
C TYR A 219 -49.51 -9.80 -6.94
N PRO A 220 -50.41 -10.52 -7.65
CA PRO A 220 -51.64 -9.92 -8.16
C PRO A 220 -52.41 -9.25 -7.04
N THR A 221 -52.63 -7.94 -7.17
CA THR A 221 -53.22 -7.12 -6.10
C THR A 221 -54.39 -6.32 -6.65
N VAL A 222 -55.51 -6.33 -5.94
CA VAL A 222 -56.67 -5.49 -6.20
C VAL A 222 -57.00 -4.68 -4.95
N SER A 223 -57.62 -3.52 -5.12
CA SER A 223 -58.02 -2.70 -3.99
C SER A 223 -59.24 -3.30 -3.27
N TYR A 224 -59.34 -3.13 -1.95
CA TYR A 224 -60.43 -3.64 -1.12
C TYR A 224 -61.81 -3.25 -1.66
N TYR A 225 -62.00 -1.99 -2.07
CA TYR A 225 -63.29 -1.54 -2.61
C TYR A 225 -63.70 -2.30 -3.89
N GLN A 226 -62.73 -2.72 -4.71
CA GLN A 226 -63.00 -3.52 -5.91
C GLN A 226 -63.45 -4.94 -5.57
N ALA A 227 -62.98 -5.47 -4.44
CA ALA A 227 -63.35 -6.79 -3.96
C ALA A 227 -64.71 -6.84 -3.25
N LEU A 228 -65.28 -5.68 -2.88
CA LEU A 228 -66.67 -5.57 -2.40
C LEU A 228 -67.69 -5.71 -3.55
N ASP A 229 -67.32 -5.34 -4.78
CA ASP A 229 -68.14 -5.50 -5.98
C ASP A 229 -67.35 -6.15 -7.13
N PRO A 230 -66.94 -7.42 -6.97
CA PRO A 230 -66.05 -8.09 -7.91
C PRO A 230 -66.72 -8.36 -9.27
N GLU A 231 -68.05 -8.46 -9.33
CA GLU A 231 -68.78 -8.71 -10.58
C GLU A 231 -68.70 -7.55 -11.56
N ASN A 232 -68.73 -6.31 -11.04
CA ASN A 232 -68.70 -5.10 -11.87
C ASN A 232 -67.30 -4.50 -12.04
N LEU A 233 -66.41 -4.67 -11.05
CA LEU A 233 -65.13 -3.97 -11.00
C LEU A 233 -63.93 -4.84 -11.41
N LEU A 234 -64.09 -6.17 -11.49
CA LEU A 234 -63.00 -7.11 -11.81
C LEU A 234 -63.36 -8.06 -12.97
N PRO A 235 -62.36 -8.65 -13.65
CA PRO A 235 -62.62 -9.65 -14.68
C PRO A 235 -63.39 -10.87 -14.13
N PRO A 236 -64.28 -11.50 -14.94
CA PRO A 236 -65.03 -12.68 -14.49
C PRO A 236 -64.12 -13.81 -14.00
N GLY A 237 -64.43 -14.37 -12.83
CA GLY A 237 -63.69 -15.48 -12.24
C GLY A 237 -62.32 -15.11 -11.67
N TYR A 238 -62.04 -13.83 -11.41
CA TYR A 238 -60.75 -13.36 -10.88
C TYR A 238 -60.31 -14.07 -9.59
N PHE A 239 -61.24 -14.32 -8.67
CA PHE A 239 -60.97 -15.00 -7.40
C PHE A 239 -61.21 -16.51 -7.42
N LYS A 240 -61.70 -17.06 -8.55
CA LYS A 240 -62.12 -18.46 -8.63
C LYS A 240 -60.96 -19.39 -8.29
N ASP A 241 -61.17 -20.26 -7.31
CA ASP A 241 -60.20 -21.26 -6.83
C ASP A 241 -58.90 -20.67 -6.27
N ARG A 242 -58.86 -19.38 -5.94
CA ARG A 242 -57.68 -18.69 -5.40
C ARG A 242 -57.70 -18.63 -3.87
N VAL A 243 -56.52 -18.61 -3.28
CA VAL A 243 -56.33 -18.11 -1.92
C VAL A 243 -56.30 -16.59 -1.98
N VAL A 244 -57.13 -15.94 -1.18
CA VAL A 244 -57.26 -14.48 -1.13
C VAL A 244 -56.73 -14.00 0.21
N LEU A 245 -55.81 -13.04 0.18
CA LEU A 245 -55.19 -12.43 1.35
C LEU A 245 -55.64 -10.97 1.44
N VAL A 246 -56.30 -10.60 2.54
CA VAL A 246 -56.81 -9.26 2.78
C VAL A 246 -55.96 -8.60 3.85
N GLY A 247 -55.35 -7.46 3.58
CA GLY A 247 -54.49 -6.79 4.56
C GLY A 247 -54.02 -5.41 4.12
N LEU A 248 -53.31 -4.72 5.02
CA LEU A 248 -52.84 -3.36 4.79
C LEU A 248 -51.75 -3.33 3.70
N SER A 249 -51.87 -2.42 2.73
CA SER A 249 -50.91 -2.30 1.62
C SER A 249 -50.83 -0.86 1.12
N LEU A 250 -50.32 0.02 1.99
CA LEU A 250 -50.16 1.45 1.70
C LEU A 250 -48.90 1.70 0.87
N GLN A 251 -49.04 2.41 -0.24
CA GLN A 251 -47.91 2.80 -1.10
C GLN A 251 -47.11 3.96 -0.53
N ASN A 252 -47.75 4.85 0.23
CA ASN A 252 -47.14 6.03 0.84
C ASN A 252 -46.77 5.81 2.33
N ALA A 253 -46.55 4.55 2.72
CA ALA A 253 -46.07 4.24 4.06
C ALA A 253 -44.74 5.01 4.32
N PRO A 254 -44.57 5.63 5.50
CA PRO A 254 -43.40 6.44 5.80
C PRO A 254 -42.10 5.72 5.41
N GLU A 255 -41.20 6.47 4.76
CA GLU A 255 -39.83 6.04 4.47
C GLU A 255 -39.17 5.38 5.69
N ILE A 256 -38.18 4.51 5.47
CA ILE A 256 -37.50 3.62 6.42
C ILE A 256 -37.27 4.24 7.83
N ASP A 257 -37.07 5.55 7.89
CA ASP A 257 -36.80 6.36 9.08
C ASP A 257 -38.04 6.61 9.98
N LYS A 258 -39.25 6.35 9.49
CA LYS A 258 -40.52 6.68 10.17
C LYS A 258 -41.45 5.47 10.41
N GLY A 259 -41.00 4.24 10.10
CA GLY A 259 -41.72 3.01 10.41
C GLY A 259 -43.13 2.98 9.83
N GLY A 260 -43.26 2.59 8.57
CA GLY A 260 -44.57 2.34 7.96
C GLY A 260 -45.42 1.38 8.78
N VAL A 261 -46.72 1.69 8.94
CA VAL A 261 -47.69 0.77 9.53
C VAL A 261 -47.69 -0.50 8.67
N ASP A 262 -47.27 -1.63 9.25
CA ASP A 262 -47.26 -2.96 8.62
C ASP A 262 -46.48 -3.07 7.29
N ALA A 263 -45.29 -2.45 7.21
CA ALA A 263 -44.39 -2.54 6.06
C ALA A 263 -42.94 -2.83 6.49
N PHE A 264 -42.26 -3.75 5.80
CA PHE A 264 -40.99 -4.31 6.25
C PHE A 264 -39.92 -4.36 5.16
N ALA A 265 -38.65 -4.29 5.58
CA ALA A 265 -37.53 -4.44 4.68
C ALA A 265 -37.34 -5.92 4.30
N THR A 266 -37.02 -6.19 3.05
CA THR A 266 -36.76 -7.53 2.50
C THR A 266 -35.43 -7.53 1.73
N PRO A 267 -34.92 -8.68 1.26
CA PRO A 267 -33.76 -8.73 0.36
C PRO A 267 -33.84 -7.75 -0.82
N TYR A 268 -35.03 -7.47 -1.36
CA TYR A 268 -35.21 -6.51 -2.45
C TYR A 268 -35.04 -5.04 -2.05
N THR A 269 -35.13 -4.71 -0.76
CA THR A 269 -34.97 -3.34 -0.26
C THR A 269 -33.56 -2.81 -0.55
N VAL A 270 -32.54 -3.67 -0.63
CA VAL A 270 -31.15 -3.26 -0.96
C VAL A 270 -31.03 -2.65 -2.37
N HIS A 271 -31.93 -3.00 -3.29
CA HIS A 271 -31.94 -2.50 -4.67
C HIS A 271 -33.04 -1.47 -4.91
N THR A 272 -34.20 -1.65 -4.29
CA THR A 272 -35.39 -0.82 -4.55
C THR A 272 -35.54 0.35 -3.60
N GLY A 273 -34.95 0.28 -2.39
CA GLY A 273 -35.19 1.24 -1.32
C GLY A 273 -36.62 1.25 -0.78
N LYS A 274 -37.48 0.31 -1.20
CA LYS A 274 -38.90 0.24 -0.82
C LYS A 274 -39.16 -0.89 0.17
N LEU A 275 -40.10 -0.65 1.07
CA LEU A 275 -40.63 -1.64 2.01
C LEU A 275 -41.72 -2.49 1.34
N VAL A 276 -41.91 -3.71 1.83
CA VAL A 276 -42.94 -4.65 1.37
C VAL A 276 -44.04 -4.75 2.42
N PRO A 277 -45.33 -4.64 2.05
CA PRO A 277 -46.45 -4.78 2.99
C PRO A 277 -46.49 -6.15 3.69
N GLY A 278 -46.96 -6.19 4.94
CA GLY A 278 -47.09 -7.42 5.75
C GLY A 278 -47.90 -8.51 5.05
N VAL A 279 -49.03 -8.13 4.46
CA VAL A 279 -49.89 -9.07 3.69
C VAL A 279 -49.17 -9.73 2.50
N GLU A 280 -48.22 -9.02 1.86
CA GLU A 280 -47.43 -9.55 0.75
C GLU A 280 -46.29 -10.46 1.25
N ILE A 281 -45.78 -10.20 2.47
CA ILE A 281 -44.88 -11.12 3.16
C ILE A 281 -45.61 -12.42 3.48
N GLN A 282 -46.84 -12.37 3.99
CA GLN A 282 -47.65 -13.56 4.23
C GLN A 282 -47.91 -14.36 2.95
N ALA A 283 -48.16 -13.68 1.82
CA ALA A 283 -48.26 -14.30 0.50
C ALA A 283 -46.96 -15.04 0.10
N THR A 284 -45.82 -14.39 0.34
CA THR A 284 -44.50 -14.96 0.07
C THR A 284 -44.21 -16.18 0.95
N ILE A 285 -44.57 -16.13 2.24
CA ILE A 285 -44.43 -17.27 3.17
C ILE A 285 -45.32 -18.43 2.70
N TYR A 286 -46.57 -18.15 2.31
CA TYR A 286 -47.51 -19.15 1.80
C TYR A 286 -46.93 -19.92 0.60
N ASP A 287 -46.39 -19.22 -0.40
CA ASP A 287 -45.80 -19.89 -1.57
C ASP A 287 -44.50 -20.63 -1.21
N ASN A 288 -43.70 -20.12 -0.26
CA ASN A 288 -42.53 -20.84 0.22
C ASN A 288 -42.90 -22.17 0.88
N ILE A 289 -44.00 -22.21 1.64
CA ILE A 289 -44.55 -23.43 2.24
C ILE A 289 -45.11 -24.36 1.16
N ARG A 290 -45.95 -23.82 0.28
CA ARG A 290 -46.66 -24.60 -0.75
C ARG A 290 -45.74 -25.25 -1.78
N TYR A 291 -44.68 -24.54 -2.18
CA TYR A 291 -43.75 -24.99 -3.22
C TYR A 291 -42.40 -25.46 -2.67
N GLY A 292 -42.23 -25.47 -1.34
CA GLY A 292 -40.98 -25.92 -0.70
C GLY A 292 -39.75 -25.05 -1.02
N LEU A 293 -39.94 -23.75 -1.24
CA LEU A 293 -38.89 -22.85 -1.75
C LEU A 293 -37.89 -22.38 -0.68
N SER A 294 -38.17 -22.67 0.59
CA SER A 294 -37.33 -22.26 1.72
C SER A 294 -35.87 -22.69 1.58
N ILE A 295 -34.95 -21.82 2.00
CA ILE A 295 -33.52 -22.03 1.85
C ILE A 295 -32.92 -22.42 3.21
N ARG A 296 -32.19 -23.53 3.23
CA ARG A 296 -31.45 -23.96 4.43
C ARG A 296 -30.08 -23.30 4.49
N GLU A 297 -29.68 -22.85 5.67
CA GLU A 297 -28.29 -22.44 5.88
C GLU A 297 -27.38 -23.67 5.98
N ALA A 298 -26.16 -23.52 5.47
CA ALA A 298 -25.14 -24.54 5.57
C ALA A 298 -24.71 -24.76 7.02
N ARG A 299 -24.58 -26.04 7.40
CA ARG A 299 -24.08 -26.41 8.73
C ARG A 299 -22.61 -26.01 8.88
N LEU A 300 -22.18 -25.79 10.12
CA LEU A 300 -20.80 -25.40 10.46
C LEU A 300 -19.71 -26.24 9.76
N PRO A 301 -19.80 -27.59 9.65
CA PRO A 301 -18.78 -28.38 8.95
C PRO A 301 -18.66 -28.03 7.46
N ALA A 302 -19.77 -27.73 6.80
CA ALA A 302 -19.78 -27.35 5.39
C ALA A 302 -19.15 -25.97 5.19
N VAL A 303 -19.45 -25.02 6.06
CA VAL A 303 -18.84 -23.68 6.05
C VAL A 303 -17.32 -23.78 6.27
N ALA A 304 -16.89 -24.53 7.29
CA ALA A 304 -15.48 -24.76 7.57
C ALA A 304 -14.74 -25.45 6.40
N ALA A 305 -15.38 -26.43 5.75
CA ALA A 305 -14.82 -27.07 4.56
C ALA A 305 -14.66 -26.09 3.39
N CYS A 306 -15.61 -25.20 3.15
CA CYS A 306 -15.51 -24.18 2.10
C CYS A 306 -14.37 -23.19 2.38
N ILE A 307 -14.20 -22.75 3.63
CA ILE A 307 -13.08 -21.89 4.04
C ILE A 307 -11.75 -22.64 3.82
N LEU A 308 -11.65 -23.90 4.25
CA LEU A 308 -10.44 -24.71 4.05
C LEU A 308 -10.10 -24.85 2.56
N ILE A 309 -11.07 -25.19 1.71
CA ILE A 309 -10.88 -25.30 0.26
C ILE A 309 -10.38 -23.98 -0.33
N SER A 310 -10.96 -22.85 0.10
CA SER A 310 -10.53 -21.53 -0.38
C SER A 310 -9.09 -21.20 0.02
N VAL A 311 -8.67 -21.54 1.24
CA VAL A 311 -7.30 -21.35 1.73
C VAL A 311 -6.32 -22.21 0.94
N LEU A 312 -6.66 -23.48 0.68
CA LEU A 312 -5.85 -24.37 -0.13
C LEU A 312 -5.72 -23.88 -1.58
N LEU A 313 -6.82 -23.39 -2.16
CA LEU A 313 -6.85 -22.80 -3.50
C LEU A 313 -5.99 -21.53 -3.57
N ALA A 314 -6.08 -20.65 -2.56
CA ALA A 314 -5.26 -19.47 -2.45
C ALA A 314 -3.77 -19.83 -2.37
N ALA A 315 -3.42 -20.78 -1.49
CA ALA A 315 -2.05 -21.27 -1.35
C ALA A 315 -1.52 -21.88 -2.65
N LEU A 316 -2.34 -22.63 -3.39
CA LEU A 316 -1.99 -23.13 -4.71
C LEU A 316 -1.74 -22.00 -5.71
N THR A 317 -2.59 -20.96 -5.69
CA THR A 317 -2.49 -19.81 -6.59
C THR A 317 -1.17 -19.05 -6.42
N VAL A 318 -0.70 -18.89 -5.17
CA VAL A 318 0.55 -18.18 -4.85
C VAL A 318 1.74 -19.10 -4.58
N TRP A 319 1.62 -20.40 -4.88
CA TRP A 319 2.62 -21.42 -4.53
C TRP A 319 4.00 -21.15 -5.15
N ARG A 320 4.03 -20.71 -6.41
CA ARG A 320 5.29 -20.50 -7.16
C ARG A 320 5.74 -19.05 -7.15
N SER A 321 4.86 -18.12 -7.52
CA SER A 321 5.16 -16.70 -7.63
C SER A 321 3.89 -15.87 -7.49
N THR A 322 4.06 -14.56 -7.27
CA THR A 322 3.00 -13.56 -7.33
C THR A 322 3.21 -12.69 -8.57
N GLY A 323 2.14 -12.46 -9.34
CA GLY A 323 2.20 -11.68 -10.58
C GLY A 323 0.83 -11.43 -11.19
N TRP A 324 0.76 -11.01 -12.46
CA TRP A 324 -0.51 -10.68 -13.13
C TRP A 324 -1.46 -11.89 -13.25
N LEU A 325 -0.92 -13.09 -13.46
CA LEU A 325 -1.70 -14.34 -13.48
C LEU A 325 -2.39 -14.61 -12.14
N THR A 326 -1.76 -14.23 -11.02
CA THR A 326 -2.36 -14.31 -9.68
C THR A 326 -3.62 -13.45 -9.60
N ILE A 327 -3.62 -12.27 -10.22
CA ILE A 327 -4.80 -11.37 -10.24
C ILE A 327 -5.93 -12.01 -11.05
N ALA A 328 -5.63 -12.52 -12.24
CA ALA A 328 -6.63 -13.15 -13.11
C ALA A 328 -7.25 -14.41 -12.46
N THR A 329 -6.43 -15.28 -11.89
CA THR A 329 -6.89 -16.48 -11.18
C THR A 329 -7.63 -16.15 -9.88
N SER A 330 -7.22 -15.10 -9.16
CA SER A 330 -7.95 -14.60 -7.99
C SER A 330 -9.34 -14.10 -8.37
N ALA A 331 -9.45 -13.28 -9.43
CA ALA A 331 -10.73 -12.80 -9.92
C ALA A 331 -11.66 -13.96 -10.32
N ALA A 332 -11.13 -14.96 -11.04
CA ALA A 332 -11.88 -16.16 -11.40
C ALA A 332 -12.34 -16.96 -10.17
N ALA A 333 -11.48 -17.12 -9.15
CA ALA A 333 -11.83 -17.82 -7.92
C ALA A 333 -12.94 -17.10 -7.14
N LEU A 334 -12.87 -15.77 -7.03
CA LEU A 334 -13.91 -14.98 -6.34
C LEU A 334 -15.26 -15.07 -7.04
N LEU A 335 -15.27 -14.98 -8.38
CA LEU A 335 -16.48 -15.19 -9.17
C LEU A 335 -17.02 -16.61 -8.99
N ALA A 336 -16.15 -17.62 -8.94
CA ALA A 336 -16.56 -19.00 -8.71
C ALA A 336 -17.20 -19.19 -7.32
N PHE A 337 -16.70 -18.55 -6.26
CA PHE A 337 -17.31 -18.63 -4.93
C PHE A 337 -18.73 -18.04 -4.91
N ALA A 338 -18.91 -16.86 -5.52
CA ALA A 338 -20.24 -16.26 -5.66
C ALA A 338 -21.18 -17.12 -6.50
N ALA A 339 -20.70 -17.67 -7.62
CA ALA A 339 -21.48 -18.54 -8.49
C ALA A 339 -21.90 -19.85 -7.82
N VAL A 340 -21.03 -20.48 -7.03
CA VAL A 340 -21.35 -21.69 -6.25
C VAL A 340 -22.40 -21.39 -5.18
N SER A 341 -22.28 -20.25 -4.49
CA SER A 341 -23.28 -19.83 -3.50
C SER A 341 -24.65 -19.57 -4.15
N PHE A 342 -24.67 -18.84 -5.27
CA PHE A 342 -25.87 -18.58 -6.06
C PHE A 342 -26.52 -19.87 -6.57
N ALA A 343 -25.74 -20.78 -7.14
CA ALA A 343 -26.22 -22.08 -7.59
C ALA A 343 -26.75 -22.93 -6.43
N GLY A 344 -26.12 -22.84 -5.24
CA GLY A 344 -26.60 -23.47 -4.02
C GLY A 344 -27.99 -23.00 -3.62
N ILE A 345 -28.24 -21.69 -3.67
CA ILE A 345 -29.56 -21.10 -3.40
C ILE A 345 -30.59 -21.60 -4.43
N ARG A 346 -30.27 -21.53 -5.73
CA ARG A 346 -31.23 -21.79 -6.81
C ARG A 346 -31.52 -23.26 -7.07
N LEU A 347 -30.51 -24.12 -7.04
CA LEU A 347 -30.63 -25.52 -7.40
C LEU A 347 -30.75 -26.43 -6.18
N GLY A 348 -30.11 -26.06 -5.07
CA GLY A 348 -30.04 -26.89 -3.88
C GLY A 348 -30.89 -26.42 -2.70
N HIS A 349 -31.51 -25.23 -2.78
CA HIS A 349 -32.12 -24.54 -1.65
C HIS A 349 -31.19 -24.50 -0.43
N VAL A 350 -29.88 -24.29 -0.66
CA VAL A 350 -28.86 -24.20 0.38
C VAL A 350 -28.07 -22.91 0.23
N PHE A 351 -28.04 -22.10 1.28
CA PHE A 351 -27.17 -20.95 1.35
C PHE A 351 -25.86 -21.31 2.07
N VAL A 352 -24.75 -21.21 1.34
CA VAL A 352 -23.39 -21.16 1.89
C VAL A 352 -22.85 -19.77 1.59
N SER A 353 -22.55 -18.99 2.63
CA SER A 353 -22.01 -17.64 2.44
C SER A 353 -20.68 -17.68 1.67
N PRO A 354 -20.51 -16.88 0.60
CA PRO A 354 -19.23 -16.75 -0.09
C PRO A 354 -18.23 -15.88 0.69
N LEU A 355 -18.68 -15.19 1.75
CA LEU A 355 -17.88 -14.21 2.48
C LEU A 355 -16.66 -14.85 3.16
N GLY A 356 -16.85 -15.94 3.90
CA GLY A 356 -15.76 -16.69 4.54
C GLY A 356 -14.68 -17.12 3.56
N PRO A 357 -15.03 -17.90 2.53
CA PRO A 357 -14.10 -18.28 1.46
C PRO A 357 -13.39 -17.09 0.80
N THR A 358 -14.13 -16.00 0.51
CA THR A 358 -13.59 -14.80 -0.15
C THR A 358 -12.54 -14.10 0.72
N VAL A 359 -12.88 -13.81 1.97
CA VAL A 359 -11.97 -13.11 2.89
C VAL A 359 -10.75 -13.98 3.21
N ALA A 360 -10.92 -15.29 3.39
CA ALA A 360 -9.81 -16.22 3.63
C ALA A 360 -8.87 -16.29 2.42
N TYR A 361 -9.42 -16.41 1.21
CA TYR A 361 -8.65 -16.45 -0.03
C TYR A 361 -7.83 -15.15 -0.21
N ILE A 362 -8.49 -14.00 -0.12
CA ILE A 362 -7.84 -12.67 -0.25
C ILE A 362 -6.74 -12.50 0.79
N SER A 363 -6.98 -12.90 2.04
CA SER A 363 -6.00 -12.76 3.13
C SER A 363 -4.71 -13.55 2.87
N VAL A 364 -4.82 -14.78 2.34
CA VAL A 364 -3.66 -15.59 1.98
C VAL A 364 -2.91 -15.00 0.78
N VAL A 365 -3.63 -14.64 -0.29
CA VAL A 365 -3.01 -14.07 -1.50
C VAL A 365 -2.30 -12.76 -1.18
N PHE A 366 -2.99 -11.85 -0.48
CA PHE A 366 -2.45 -10.56 -0.09
C PHE A 366 -1.27 -10.70 0.88
N GLY A 367 -1.39 -11.56 1.90
CA GLY A 367 -0.31 -11.81 2.85
C GLY A 367 0.96 -12.34 2.16
N GLN A 368 0.81 -13.27 1.21
CA GLN A 368 1.95 -13.78 0.45
C GLN A 368 2.55 -12.71 -0.48
N ALA A 369 1.72 -11.92 -1.15
CA ALA A 369 2.19 -10.81 -1.99
C ALA A 369 2.96 -9.75 -1.18
N ALA A 370 2.52 -9.45 0.04
CA ALA A 370 3.21 -8.54 0.94
C ALA A 370 4.61 -9.08 1.35
N PHE A 371 4.71 -10.39 1.61
CA PHE A 371 6.01 -11.03 1.87
C PHE A 371 6.94 -10.97 0.66
N ASP A 372 6.44 -11.27 -0.53
CA ASP A 372 7.22 -11.23 -1.78
C ASP A 372 7.74 -9.81 -2.05
N PHE A 373 6.88 -8.79 -1.91
CA PHE A 373 7.25 -7.39 -2.07
C PHE A 373 8.30 -6.93 -1.04
N ALA A 374 8.16 -7.35 0.21
CA ALA A 374 9.13 -7.01 1.27
C ALA A 374 10.50 -7.62 1.00
N GLU A 375 10.56 -8.85 0.49
CA GLU A 375 11.79 -9.55 0.12
C GLU A 375 12.47 -8.89 -1.08
N GLU A 376 11.71 -8.57 -2.12
CA GLU A 376 12.21 -7.85 -3.30
C GLU A 376 12.79 -6.47 -2.93
N ARG A 377 12.10 -5.74 -2.03
CA ARG A 377 12.59 -4.44 -1.54
C ARG A 377 13.84 -4.55 -0.68
N ARG A 378 14.00 -5.61 0.10
CA ARG A 378 15.23 -5.89 0.87
C ARG A 378 16.41 -6.17 -0.07
N ASN A 379 16.21 -7.02 -1.08
CA ASN A 379 17.24 -7.36 -2.06
C ASN A 379 17.70 -6.11 -2.84
N LYS A 380 16.76 -5.29 -3.32
CA LYS A 380 17.09 -4.04 -4.02
C LYS A 380 17.90 -3.08 -3.13
N ARG A 381 17.55 -2.96 -1.85
CA ARG A 381 18.30 -2.14 -0.88
C ARG A 381 19.71 -2.69 -0.62
N GLN A 382 19.86 -4.01 -0.48
CA GLN A 382 21.17 -4.64 -0.29
C GLN A 382 22.08 -4.42 -1.50
N ILE A 383 21.56 -4.62 -2.71
CA ILE A 383 22.29 -4.34 -3.96
C ILE A 383 22.73 -2.88 -3.99
N THR A 384 21.80 -1.94 -3.76
CA THR A 384 22.11 -0.50 -3.76
C THR A 384 23.19 -0.14 -2.73
N ARG A 385 23.14 -0.71 -1.52
CA ARG A 385 24.17 -0.51 -0.48
C ARG A 385 25.52 -1.07 -0.87
N ALA A 386 25.57 -2.25 -1.49
CA ALA A 386 26.80 -2.84 -1.97
C ALA A 386 27.44 -1.98 -3.07
N PHE A 387 26.63 -1.45 -4.01
CA PHE A 387 27.12 -0.55 -5.06
C PHE A 387 27.61 0.81 -4.53
N ALA A 388 27.02 1.33 -3.44
CA ALA A 388 27.43 2.58 -2.80
C ALA A 388 28.82 2.52 -2.12
N GLN A 389 29.39 1.33 -1.93
CA GLN A 389 30.76 1.20 -1.43
C GLN A 389 31.82 1.42 -2.51
N TYR A 390 31.43 1.37 -3.79
CA TYR A 390 32.35 1.50 -4.92
C TYR A 390 32.13 2.78 -5.73
N ILE A 391 31.04 3.49 -5.47
CA ILE A 391 30.57 4.65 -6.23
C ILE A 391 29.88 5.62 -5.26
N SER A 392 30.04 6.94 -5.44
CA SER A 392 29.38 7.94 -4.58
C SER A 392 27.86 7.72 -4.52
N PRO A 393 27.20 7.92 -3.36
CA PRO A 393 25.76 7.68 -3.20
C PRO A 393 24.89 8.41 -4.24
N ASP A 394 25.30 9.60 -4.65
CA ASP A 394 24.60 10.41 -5.65
C ASP A 394 24.69 9.81 -7.06
N LEU A 395 25.83 9.23 -7.42
CA LEU A 395 26.00 8.56 -8.71
C LEU A 395 25.22 7.22 -8.73
N VAL A 396 25.17 6.47 -7.63
CA VAL A 396 24.30 5.27 -7.51
C VAL A 396 22.83 5.62 -7.68
N LYS A 397 22.36 6.71 -7.05
CA LYS A 397 20.98 7.19 -7.17
C LYS A 397 20.65 7.58 -8.62
N ARG A 398 21.57 8.26 -9.31
CA ARG A 398 21.40 8.64 -10.72
C ARG A 398 21.41 7.44 -11.65
N LEU A 399 22.32 6.48 -11.46
CA LEU A 399 22.40 5.23 -12.22
C LEU A 399 21.18 4.33 -12.01
N SER A 400 20.61 4.31 -10.80
CA SER A 400 19.35 3.60 -10.54
C SER A 400 18.15 4.23 -11.25
N ASN A 401 18.20 5.53 -11.55
CA ASN A 401 17.13 6.26 -12.23
C ASN A 401 17.29 6.21 -13.75
N ASP A 402 18.53 6.23 -14.25
CA ASP A 402 18.85 6.17 -15.67
C ASP A 402 20.08 5.27 -15.94
N PRO A 403 19.86 3.97 -16.14
CA PRO A 403 20.93 3.01 -16.44
C PRO A 403 21.65 3.28 -17.77
N SER A 404 21.08 4.10 -18.66
CA SER A 404 21.64 4.34 -19.99
C SER A 404 22.93 5.18 -19.97
N GLN A 405 23.22 5.83 -18.85
CA GLN A 405 24.45 6.61 -18.60
C GLN A 405 25.70 5.75 -18.38
N LEU A 406 25.57 4.41 -18.31
CA LEU A 406 26.69 3.45 -18.22
C LEU A 406 27.38 3.14 -19.57
N LYS A 407 27.10 3.91 -20.62
CA LYS A 407 27.74 3.70 -21.93
C LYS A 407 29.13 4.32 -21.95
N LEU A 408 30.05 3.67 -22.69
CA LEU A 408 31.35 4.22 -23.05
C LEU A 408 31.16 5.53 -23.82
N GLY A 409 31.98 6.52 -23.50
CA GLY A 409 31.88 7.86 -24.04
C GLY A 409 32.10 8.90 -22.95
N GLY A 410 32.38 10.13 -23.37
CA GLY A 410 32.54 11.25 -22.45
C GLY A 410 32.08 12.54 -23.09
N GLU A 411 31.80 13.51 -22.25
CA GLU A 411 31.47 14.87 -22.63
C GLU A 411 32.65 15.80 -22.36
N ARG A 412 32.74 16.86 -23.16
CA ARG A 412 33.72 17.92 -22.92
C ARG A 412 33.19 18.83 -21.82
N ARG A 413 33.95 18.97 -20.74
CA ARG A 413 33.56 19.73 -19.55
C ARG A 413 34.77 20.43 -18.94
N THR A 414 34.55 21.62 -18.39
CA THR A 414 35.58 22.30 -17.59
C THR A 414 35.58 21.71 -16.19
N LEU A 415 36.71 21.15 -15.76
CA LEU A 415 36.87 20.54 -14.45
C LEU A 415 38.02 21.20 -13.69
N SER A 416 37.97 21.14 -12.36
CA SER A 416 39.18 21.29 -11.54
C SER A 416 39.68 19.91 -11.17
N VAL A 417 40.95 19.64 -11.45
CA VAL A 417 41.58 18.32 -11.28
C VAL A 417 42.68 18.46 -10.25
N LEU A 418 42.68 17.56 -9.27
CA LEU A 418 43.67 17.46 -8.20
C LEU A 418 44.45 16.15 -8.34
N PHE A 419 45.77 16.27 -8.28
CA PHE A 419 46.67 15.15 -8.01
C PHE A 419 47.36 15.42 -6.68
N SER A 420 47.45 14.39 -5.83
CA SER A 420 48.27 14.43 -4.63
C SER A 420 49.24 13.25 -4.59
N ASP A 421 50.42 13.48 -4.03
CA ASP A 421 51.44 12.46 -3.72
C ASP A 421 51.93 12.63 -2.27
N VAL A 422 52.20 11.52 -1.58
CA VAL A 422 52.59 11.52 -0.17
C VAL A 422 54.06 11.14 -0.02
N ARG A 423 54.89 12.19 0.06
CA ARG A 423 56.33 12.06 0.29
C ARG A 423 56.62 11.45 1.65
N GLY A 424 57.59 10.54 1.66
CA GLY A 424 58.01 9.79 2.84
C GLY A 424 57.26 8.47 3.01
N PHE A 425 56.14 8.26 2.29
CA PHE A 425 55.41 7.00 2.36
C PHE A 425 56.24 5.82 1.83
N THR A 426 56.86 5.95 0.65
CA THR A 426 57.70 4.87 0.08
C THR A 426 58.80 4.42 1.03
N THR A 427 59.45 5.35 1.74
CA THR A 427 60.49 5.05 2.72
C THR A 427 59.93 4.26 3.91
N ILE A 428 58.73 4.62 4.38
CA ILE A 428 58.04 3.87 5.44
C ILE A 428 57.64 2.49 4.92
N ALA A 429 57.10 2.41 3.71
CA ALA A 429 56.69 1.16 3.08
C ALA A 429 57.85 0.16 2.95
N GLU A 430 59.04 0.63 2.55
CA GLU A 430 60.28 -0.19 2.53
C GLU A 430 60.67 -0.70 3.92
N THR A 431 60.45 0.11 4.96
CA THR A 431 60.72 -0.28 6.36
C THR A 431 59.71 -1.31 6.86
N LEU A 432 58.50 -1.33 6.29
CA LEU A 432 57.38 -2.21 6.65
C LEU A 432 57.20 -3.39 5.69
N LYS A 433 58.12 -3.63 4.74
CA LYS A 433 57.97 -4.64 3.70
C LYS A 433 57.78 -6.08 4.23
N ASP A 434 58.30 -6.36 5.42
CA ASP A 434 58.21 -7.66 6.08
C ASP A 434 56.95 -7.79 6.97
N ASP A 435 56.11 -6.74 7.05
CA ASP A 435 54.83 -6.69 7.78
C ASP A 435 53.70 -6.09 6.90
N PRO A 436 53.09 -6.90 6.02
CA PRO A 436 52.07 -6.44 5.08
C PRO A 436 50.78 -5.99 5.76
N GLU A 437 50.48 -6.48 6.97
CA GLU A 437 49.30 -6.08 7.74
C GLU A 437 49.47 -4.64 8.25
N GLN A 438 50.65 -4.32 8.80
CA GLN A 438 50.98 -2.96 9.24
C GLN A 438 51.04 -1.98 8.08
N LEU A 439 51.59 -2.37 6.92
CA LEU A 439 51.61 -1.55 5.71
C LEU A 439 50.20 -1.26 5.19
N THR A 440 49.33 -2.28 5.14
CA THR A 440 47.93 -2.12 4.72
C THR A 440 47.17 -1.23 5.70
N GLY A 441 47.41 -1.39 7.00
CA GLY A 441 46.84 -0.53 8.05
C GLY A 441 47.25 0.94 7.88
N LEU A 442 48.53 1.21 7.57
CA LEU A 442 49.02 2.57 7.33
C LEU A 442 48.41 3.19 6.07
N ILE A 443 48.32 2.44 4.97
CA ILE A 443 47.65 2.91 3.73
C ILE A 443 46.21 3.31 4.02
N ASN A 444 45.45 2.47 4.73
CA ASN A 444 44.06 2.78 5.04
C ASN A 444 43.94 4.00 5.98
N ARG A 445 44.84 4.14 6.98
CA ARG A 445 44.89 5.32 7.86
C ARG A 445 45.26 6.62 7.13
N LEU A 446 45.96 6.51 6.00
CA LEU A 446 46.31 7.63 5.13
C LEU A 446 45.18 7.95 4.15
N LEU A 447 44.75 6.98 3.34
CA LEU A 447 43.79 7.21 2.25
C LEU A 447 42.39 7.51 2.76
N THR A 448 41.90 6.86 3.83
CA THR A 448 40.53 7.07 4.33
C THR A 448 40.23 8.55 4.64
N PRO A 449 40.98 9.24 5.54
CA PRO A 449 40.67 10.63 5.85
C PRO A 449 40.88 11.57 4.66
N LEU A 450 41.79 11.24 3.73
CA LEU A 450 41.99 12.04 2.51
C LEU A 450 40.82 11.90 1.54
N SER A 451 40.32 10.68 1.36
CA SER A 451 39.14 10.38 0.54
C SER A 451 37.89 11.05 1.11
N ASP A 452 37.70 10.98 2.44
CA ASP A 452 36.59 11.64 3.12
C ASP A 452 36.61 13.16 2.86
N VAL A 453 37.78 13.80 2.99
CA VAL A 453 37.93 15.23 2.69
C VAL A 453 37.58 15.56 1.24
N VAL A 454 38.03 14.76 0.26
CA VAL A 454 37.66 15.00 -1.14
C VAL A 454 36.15 14.93 -1.34
N MET A 455 35.49 13.91 -0.78
CA MET A 455 34.04 13.71 -0.92
C MET A 455 33.22 14.78 -0.17
N ASP A 456 33.63 15.16 1.04
CA ASP A 456 32.98 16.20 1.86
C ASP A 456 33.04 17.59 1.18
N HIS A 457 34.04 17.80 0.33
CA HIS A 457 34.17 18.99 -0.51
C HIS A 457 33.61 18.80 -1.93
N GLY A 458 32.75 17.80 -2.17
CA GLY A 458 32.05 17.63 -3.45
C GLY A 458 32.92 17.09 -4.61
N GLY A 459 34.09 16.54 -4.30
CA GLY A 459 34.99 15.94 -5.28
C GLY A 459 34.62 14.50 -5.62
N THR A 460 34.90 14.11 -6.86
CA THR A 460 34.82 12.73 -7.33
C THR A 460 36.22 12.14 -7.38
N ILE A 461 36.46 11.07 -6.63
CA ILE A 461 37.73 10.32 -6.67
C ILE A 461 37.73 9.46 -7.93
N ASP A 462 38.73 9.67 -8.80
CA ASP A 462 38.91 8.87 -10.02
C ASP A 462 39.60 7.55 -9.67
N LYS A 463 40.79 7.63 -9.05
CA LYS A 463 41.57 6.46 -8.67
C LYS A 463 42.61 6.74 -7.59
N TYR A 464 43.01 5.65 -6.93
CA TYR A 464 44.19 5.58 -6.08
C TYR A 464 45.37 5.06 -6.90
N MET A 465 46.53 5.70 -6.79
CA MET A 465 47.76 5.27 -7.44
C MET A 465 48.85 5.09 -6.38
N GLY A 466 48.79 3.97 -5.65
CA GLY A 466 49.62 3.78 -4.45
C GLY A 466 49.12 4.68 -3.32
N ASP A 467 49.98 5.60 -2.88
CA ASP A 467 49.72 6.65 -1.89
C ASP A 467 49.19 7.96 -2.50
N CYS A 468 49.06 8.00 -3.82
CA CYS A 468 48.50 9.15 -4.53
C CYS A 468 46.98 9.09 -4.69
N ILE A 469 46.33 10.25 -4.70
CA ILE A 469 44.90 10.42 -5.01
C ILE A 469 44.75 11.30 -6.24
N MET A 470 43.96 10.82 -7.21
CA MET A 470 43.46 11.62 -8.31
C MET A 470 41.97 11.89 -8.10
N ALA A 471 41.59 13.17 -8.11
CA ALA A 471 40.21 13.59 -7.94
C ALA A 471 39.87 14.76 -8.88
N PHE A 472 38.59 14.95 -9.16
CA PHE A 472 38.10 16.08 -9.94
C PHE A 472 36.75 16.60 -9.43
N TRP A 473 36.47 17.86 -9.73
CA TRP A 473 35.22 18.56 -9.40
C TRP A 473 34.52 19.03 -10.67
N ASN A 474 33.24 19.38 -10.55
CA ASN A 474 32.32 19.74 -11.64
C ASN A 474 31.92 18.56 -12.57
N ALA A 475 32.06 17.32 -12.09
CA ALA A 475 31.47 16.13 -12.71
C ALA A 475 31.28 15.03 -11.64
N PRO A 476 30.18 14.25 -11.68
CA PRO A 476 29.10 14.26 -12.68
C PRO A 476 28.04 15.37 -12.47
N LEU A 477 28.14 16.11 -11.36
CA LEU A 477 27.24 17.21 -11.01
C LEU A 477 27.88 18.56 -11.34
N ASP A 478 27.06 19.51 -11.78
CA ASP A 478 27.49 20.90 -11.97
C ASP A 478 27.84 21.53 -10.62
N ASP A 479 29.00 22.15 -10.57
CA ASP A 479 29.51 22.88 -9.42
C ASP A 479 30.20 24.16 -9.93
N PRO A 480 29.57 25.34 -9.88
CA PRO A 480 30.19 26.57 -10.39
C PRO A 480 31.45 26.99 -9.62
N ASP A 481 31.57 26.57 -8.36
CA ASP A 481 32.67 26.90 -7.44
C ASP A 481 33.71 25.76 -7.36
N HIS A 482 33.73 24.87 -8.35
CA HIS A 482 34.57 23.66 -8.37
C HIS A 482 36.07 23.91 -8.12
N ALA A 483 36.61 25.03 -8.57
CA ALA A 483 38.01 25.41 -8.31
C ALA A 483 38.24 25.77 -6.84
N LEU A 484 37.29 26.47 -6.22
CA LEU A 484 37.33 26.83 -4.81
C LEU A 484 37.21 25.58 -3.92
N HIS A 485 36.30 24.67 -4.26
CA HIS A 485 36.14 23.41 -3.55
C HIS A 485 37.39 22.52 -3.64
N ALA A 486 38.02 22.42 -4.81
CA ALA A 486 39.28 21.69 -4.97
C ALA A 486 40.41 22.25 -4.09
N VAL A 487 40.56 23.59 -4.03
CA VAL A 487 41.58 24.24 -3.18
C VAL A 487 41.26 24.04 -1.70
N ARG A 488 40.00 24.17 -1.27
CA ARG A 488 39.57 23.88 0.11
C ARG A 488 39.87 22.44 0.50
N ALA A 489 39.56 21.48 -0.38
CA ALA A 489 39.87 20.08 -0.18
C ALA A 489 41.37 19.88 0.02
N SER A 490 42.22 20.47 -0.82
CA SER A 490 43.68 20.38 -0.67
C SER A 490 44.18 20.91 0.68
N LEU A 491 43.68 22.06 1.14
CA LEU A 491 44.07 22.62 2.44
C LEU A 491 43.59 21.73 3.60
N ALA A 492 42.38 21.18 3.51
CA ALA A 492 41.85 20.23 4.49
C ALA A 492 42.60 18.89 4.49
N MET A 493 43.03 18.40 3.32
CA MET A 493 43.86 17.21 3.18
C MET A 493 45.23 17.42 3.84
N GLN A 494 45.85 18.60 3.68
CA GLN A 494 47.09 18.94 4.37
C GLN A 494 46.91 18.93 5.90
N ALA A 495 45.80 19.47 6.41
CA ALA A 495 45.47 19.41 7.83
C ALA A 495 45.20 17.96 8.31
N ALA A 496 44.64 17.09 7.47
CA ALA A 496 44.47 15.67 7.78
C ALA A 496 45.83 14.94 7.90
N ILE A 497 46.77 15.22 7.00
CA ILE A 497 48.15 14.70 7.09
C ILE A 497 48.83 15.18 8.38
N SER A 498 48.70 16.46 8.74
CA SER A 498 49.26 16.98 10.00
C SER A 498 48.70 16.25 11.23
N ARG A 499 47.39 15.95 11.24
CA ARG A 499 46.76 15.15 12.30
C ARG A 499 47.31 13.73 12.35
N LEU A 500 47.50 13.09 11.20
CA LEU A 500 48.08 11.75 11.12
C LEU A 500 49.54 11.74 11.60
N ASN A 501 50.36 12.72 11.18
CA ASN A 501 51.74 12.85 11.66
C ASN A 501 51.80 12.99 13.19
N ASN A 502 50.93 13.79 13.80
CA ASN A 502 50.87 13.92 15.26
C ASN A 502 50.53 12.60 15.97
N GLN A 503 49.71 11.74 15.33
CA GLN A 503 49.41 10.40 15.87
C GLN A 503 50.61 9.47 15.73
N LEU A 504 51.22 9.43 14.54
CA LEU A 504 52.40 8.61 14.26
C LEU A 504 53.59 8.99 15.13
N GLU A 505 53.76 10.27 15.43
CA GLU A 505 54.83 10.76 16.32
C GLU A 505 54.62 10.28 17.75
N ARG A 506 53.39 10.32 18.27
CA ARG A 506 53.05 9.77 19.59
C ARG A 506 53.30 8.25 19.65
N GLU A 507 52.91 7.53 18.62
CA GLU A 507 53.14 6.07 18.51
C GLU A 507 54.64 5.76 18.47
N ALA A 508 55.42 6.50 17.68
CA ALA A 508 56.87 6.35 17.60
C ALA A 508 57.57 6.64 18.93
N ALA A 509 57.11 7.65 19.67
CA ALA A 509 57.65 8.01 20.99
C ALA A 509 57.43 6.89 22.02
N VAL A 510 56.26 6.25 22.02
CA VAL A 510 55.96 5.09 22.91
C VAL A 510 56.84 3.88 22.57
N LEU A 511 57.15 3.69 21.29
CA LEU A 511 57.96 2.57 20.81
C LEU A 511 59.47 2.86 20.78
N GLY A 512 59.90 4.05 21.20
CA GLY A 512 61.31 4.47 21.15
C GLY A 512 61.89 4.57 19.73
N ARG A 513 61.04 4.75 18.71
CA ARG A 513 61.43 4.83 17.30
C ARG A 513 61.50 6.30 16.84
N LYS A 514 62.29 6.57 15.79
CA LYS A 514 62.27 7.88 15.13
C LYS A 514 60.94 8.06 14.39
N PRO A 515 60.24 9.19 14.55
CA PRO A 515 59.01 9.45 13.82
C PRO A 515 59.30 9.67 12.34
N HIS A 516 58.51 9.02 11.47
CA HIS A 516 58.51 9.33 10.05
C HIS A 516 57.45 10.40 9.79
N VAL A 517 57.86 11.50 9.16
CA VAL A 517 56.96 12.62 8.84
C VAL A 517 56.51 12.48 7.39
N LEU A 518 55.20 12.35 7.20
CA LEU A 518 54.56 12.37 5.89
C LEU A 518 54.39 13.81 5.43
N LYS A 519 54.71 14.10 4.16
CA LYS A 519 54.44 15.40 3.53
C LYS A 519 53.62 15.18 2.27
N MET A 520 52.72 16.10 1.96
CA MET A 520 51.91 16.00 0.74
C MET A 520 52.32 17.06 -0.27
N GLY A 521 52.50 16.64 -1.52
CA GLY A 521 52.48 17.51 -2.69
C GLY A 521 51.10 17.47 -3.31
N VAL A 522 50.57 18.63 -3.71
CA VAL A 522 49.28 18.73 -4.40
C VAL A 522 49.41 19.65 -5.60
N GLY A 523 48.92 19.19 -6.75
CA GLY A 523 48.79 19.98 -7.98
C GLY A 523 47.33 20.11 -8.37
N ILE A 524 46.85 21.34 -8.58
CA ILE A 524 45.49 21.60 -9.02
C ILE A 524 45.48 22.44 -10.29
N ASN A 525 44.81 21.95 -11.32
CA ASN A 525 44.60 22.70 -12.55
C ASN A 525 43.11 22.72 -12.94
N THR A 526 42.68 23.83 -13.53
CA THR A 526 41.32 24.02 -14.04
C THR A 526 41.36 24.21 -15.54
N GLY A 527 40.53 23.47 -16.27
CA GLY A 527 40.45 23.59 -17.73
C GLY A 527 39.51 22.58 -18.35
N GLU A 528 39.34 22.67 -19.67
CA GLU A 528 38.54 21.69 -20.41
C GLU A 528 39.21 20.30 -20.39
N CYS A 529 38.40 19.29 -20.10
CA CYS A 529 38.71 17.87 -20.11
C CYS A 529 37.58 17.11 -20.81
N ILE A 530 37.83 15.87 -21.20
CA ILE A 530 36.79 14.91 -21.56
C ILE A 530 36.53 14.05 -20.32
N VAL A 531 35.29 13.99 -19.84
CA VAL A 531 34.90 13.19 -18.67
C VAL A 531 33.81 12.20 -19.03
N GLY A 532 33.94 10.97 -18.57
CA GLY A 532 32.98 9.91 -18.85
C GLY A 532 33.50 8.52 -18.54
N ASN A 533 32.81 7.50 -19.04
CA ASN A 533 33.22 6.12 -18.87
C ASN A 533 34.34 5.80 -19.85
N MET A 534 35.56 5.63 -19.33
CA MET A 534 36.80 5.40 -20.09
C MET A 534 37.31 3.98 -19.85
N GLY A 535 37.75 3.29 -20.91
CA GLY A 535 38.33 1.96 -20.82
C GLY A 535 37.89 1.05 -21.95
N SER A 536 37.76 -0.24 -21.64
CA SER A 536 37.29 -1.27 -22.57
C SER A 536 35.80 -1.58 -22.35
N THR A 537 35.17 -2.28 -23.30
CA THR A 537 33.79 -2.77 -23.17
C THR A 537 33.58 -3.74 -22.00
N ARG A 538 34.66 -4.31 -21.44
CA ARG A 538 34.63 -5.24 -20.30
C ARG A 538 35.01 -4.60 -18.97
N ARG A 539 35.71 -3.47 -19.00
CA ARG A 539 36.21 -2.76 -17.82
C ARG A 539 36.41 -1.29 -18.17
N PHE A 540 35.63 -0.43 -17.56
CA PHE A 540 35.69 1.01 -17.70
C PHE A 540 35.50 1.68 -16.34
N ASP A 541 36.13 2.82 -16.17
CA ASP A 541 36.05 3.65 -14.96
C ASP A 541 35.54 5.04 -15.38
N TYR A 542 34.75 5.70 -14.51
CA TYR A 542 34.31 7.07 -14.75
C TYR A 542 35.47 8.02 -14.43
N SER A 543 36.13 8.52 -15.47
CA SER A 543 37.43 9.21 -15.38
C SER A 543 37.47 10.42 -16.31
N CYS A 544 38.48 11.27 -16.14
CA CYS A 544 38.70 12.43 -17.00
C CYS A 544 40.05 12.36 -17.72
N LEU A 545 40.10 12.87 -18.95
CA LEU A 545 41.27 12.87 -19.83
C LEU A 545 41.43 14.23 -20.49
N GLY A 546 42.68 14.65 -20.70
CA GLY A 546 43.00 15.87 -21.45
C GLY A 546 44.28 16.54 -20.96
N ASP A 547 44.73 17.54 -21.71
CA ASP A 547 45.93 18.30 -21.37
C ASP A 547 45.84 18.98 -20.00
N SER A 548 44.63 19.43 -19.62
CA SER A 548 44.37 20.02 -18.31
C SER A 548 44.59 19.05 -17.15
N VAL A 549 44.29 17.76 -17.34
CA VAL A 549 44.56 16.67 -16.37
C VAL A 549 46.06 16.44 -16.24
N ASN A 550 46.76 16.36 -17.38
CA ASN A 550 48.21 16.17 -17.42
C ASN A 550 48.97 17.33 -16.76
N LEU A 551 48.46 18.56 -16.88
CA LEU A 551 49.04 19.72 -16.20
C LEU A 551 48.92 19.59 -14.68
N ALA A 552 47.77 19.18 -14.14
CA ALA A 552 47.59 19.00 -12.70
C ALA A 552 48.58 17.98 -12.11
N SER A 553 48.76 16.83 -12.76
CA SER A 553 49.74 15.81 -12.34
C SER A 553 51.18 16.34 -12.35
N ARG A 554 51.54 17.20 -13.31
CA ARG A 554 52.88 17.81 -13.37
C ARG A 554 53.08 18.89 -12.31
N LEU A 555 52.05 19.68 -12.01
CA LEU A 555 52.09 20.66 -10.93
C LEU A 555 52.32 19.95 -9.58
N GLU A 556 51.67 18.81 -9.35
CA GLU A 556 51.92 17.99 -8.18
C GLU A 556 53.42 17.63 -8.11
N GLY A 557 53.94 16.96 -9.14
CA GLY A 557 55.32 16.49 -9.13
C GLY A 557 56.38 17.61 -9.08
N ALA A 558 56.04 18.81 -9.56
CA ALA A 558 56.90 19.99 -9.50
C ALA A 558 56.90 20.67 -8.12
N SER A 559 55.86 20.49 -7.30
CA SER A 559 55.71 21.23 -6.03
C SER A 559 56.89 21.04 -5.07
N LYS A 560 57.60 19.90 -5.13
CA LYS A 560 58.84 19.66 -4.38
C LYS A 560 59.97 20.62 -4.76
N ASN A 561 60.09 20.95 -6.04
CA ASN A 561 61.13 21.86 -6.56
C ASN A 561 60.88 23.31 -6.12
N TYR A 562 59.67 23.60 -5.64
CA TYR A 562 59.29 24.92 -5.15
C TYR A 562 59.21 24.98 -3.63
N GLY A 563 59.40 23.86 -2.93
CA GLY A 563 59.32 23.82 -1.47
C GLY A 563 57.92 24.09 -0.90
N VAL A 564 56.87 24.02 -1.73
CA VAL A 564 55.48 24.26 -1.34
C VAL A 564 54.65 22.97 -1.39
N ALA A 565 53.58 22.91 -0.60
CA ALA A 565 52.66 21.77 -0.57
C ALA A 565 51.59 21.82 -1.68
N LEU A 566 51.29 23.01 -2.21
CA LEU A 566 50.24 23.22 -3.21
C LEU A 566 50.79 24.04 -4.38
N LEU A 567 50.57 23.55 -5.61
CA LEU A 567 50.73 24.31 -6.84
C LEU A 567 49.42 24.39 -7.63
N LEU A 568 49.14 25.59 -8.13
CA LEU A 568 47.95 25.92 -8.89
C LEU A 568 48.33 26.34 -10.32
N GLY A 569 47.54 25.87 -11.29
CA GLY A 569 47.54 26.43 -12.63
C GLY A 569 46.86 27.80 -12.66
N GLU A 570 47.16 28.59 -13.69
CA GLU A 570 46.69 29.97 -13.87
C GLU A 570 45.16 30.12 -13.74
N GLU A 571 44.39 29.24 -14.39
CA GLU A 571 42.93 29.32 -14.34
C GLU A 571 42.39 29.03 -12.93
N THR A 572 42.97 28.06 -12.23
CA THR A 572 42.60 27.78 -10.83
C THR A 572 42.92 28.99 -9.95
N ALA A 573 44.12 29.55 -10.09
CA ALA A 573 44.57 30.75 -9.38
C ALA A 573 43.59 31.93 -9.58
N ARG A 574 43.20 32.20 -10.83
CA ARG A 574 42.26 33.27 -11.17
C ARG A 574 40.90 33.08 -10.50
N ARG A 575 40.37 31.84 -10.49
CA ARG A 575 39.05 31.53 -9.91
C ARG A 575 39.01 31.61 -8.38
N VAL A 576 40.14 31.39 -7.71
CA VAL A 576 40.20 31.40 -6.23
C VAL A 576 40.77 32.69 -5.64
N ALA A 577 41.26 33.61 -6.45
CA ALA A 577 41.89 34.86 -6.02
C ALA A 577 40.96 35.77 -5.18
N ALA A 578 39.64 35.63 -5.30
CA ALA A 578 38.68 36.37 -4.46
C ALA A 578 38.58 35.82 -3.03
N ASN A 579 38.98 34.56 -2.81
CA ASN A 579 38.84 33.86 -1.53
C ASN A 579 40.18 33.62 -0.83
N TYR A 580 41.27 33.60 -1.58
CA TYR A 580 42.61 33.29 -1.09
C TYR A 580 43.64 34.25 -1.65
N THR A 581 44.69 34.52 -0.85
CA THR A 581 45.86 35.26 -1.33
C THR A 581 46.70 34.36 -2.21
N VAL A 582 46.67 34.61 -3.52
CA VAL A 582 47.36 33.82 -4.54
C VAL A 582 48.65 34.52 -4.97
N ILE A 583 49.74 33.77 -5.08
CA ILE A 583 51.08 34.29 -5.40
C ILE A 583 51.69 33.49 -6.55
N GLU A 584 52.25 34.17 -7.56
CA GLU A 584 53.01 33.55 -8.67
C GLU A 584 54.38 33.09 -8.15
N LEU A 585 54.76 31.84 -8.39
CA LEU A 585 56.07 31.30 -8.00
C LEU A 585 57.04 31.19 -9.17
N ASP A 586 56.53 30.89 -10.36
CA ASP A 586 57.37 30.68 -11.53
C ASP A 586 56.57 30.63 -12.82
N ARG A 587 57.29 30.57 -13.95
CA ARG A 587 56.74 30.24 -15.26
C ARG A 587 57.40 28.97 -15.78
N ILE A 588 56.64 27.88 -15.81
CA ILE A 588 57.16 26.58 -16.26
C ILE A 588 56.82 26.34 -17.72
N ILE A 589 57.80 25.82 -18.48
CA ILE A 589 57.56 25.28 -19.82
C ILE A 589 57.22 23.80 -19.66
N VAL A 590 55.97 23.47 -19.93
CA VAL A 590 55.49 22.09 -19.88
C VAL A 590 55.94 21.38 -21.15
N LYS A 591 56.63 20.24 -21.04
CA LYS A 591 57.02 19.40 -22.20
C LYS A 591 55.80 19.15 -23.11
N GLY A 592 55.81 19.73 -24.31
CA GLY A 592 54.69 19.72 -25.27
C GLY A 592 54.03 21.10 -25.53
N ARG A 593 54.36 22.14 -24.74
CA ARG A 593 53.93 23.52 -24.96
C ARG A 593 55.14 24.44 -25.17
N THR A 594 55.00 25.42 -26.04
CA THR A 594 56.03 26.43 -26.36
C THR A 594 55.94 27.69 -25.48
N LEU A 595 54.78 27.97 -24.88
CA LEU A 595 54.57 29.14 -24.03
C LEU A 595 54.77 28.78 -22.55
N PRO A 596 55.59 29.55 -21.80
CA PRO A 596 55.70 29.41 -20.35
C PRO A 596 54.35 29.65 -19.68
N SER A 597 53.92 28.73 -18.82
CA SER A 597 52.67 28.86 -18.04
C SER A 597 53.01 29.27 -16.62
N PRO A 598 52.42 30.35 -16.09
CA PRO A 598 52.65 30.75 -14.71
C PRO A 598 52.05 29.73 -13.74
N VAL A 599 52.76 29.47 -12.66
CA VAL A 599 52.34 28.59 -11.56
C VAL A 599 52.23 29.39 -10.28
N PHE A 600 51.21 29.07 -9.51
CA PHE A 600 50.84 29.83 -8.33
C PHE A 600 50.75 28.94 -7.10
N THR A 601 50.72 29.57 -5.93
CA THR A 601 50.32 28.93 -4.68
C THR A 601 49.39 29.83 -3.89
N VAL A 602 48.82 29.31 -2.81
CA VAL A 602 48.00 30.04 -1.86
C VAL A 602 48.78 30.23 -0.57
N VAL A 603 48.70 31.43 0.01
CA VAL A 603 49.22 31.72 1.36
C VAL A 603 48.11 32.24 2.27
N HIS A 604 48.23 32.00 3.58
CA HIS A 604 47.21 32.40 4.55
C HIS A 604 47.30 33.89 4.90
N LYS A 605 48.52 34.43 5.03
CA LYS A 605 48.77 35.82 5.40
C LYS A 605 49.95 36.40 4.63
N ALA A 606 49.67 37.40 3.80
CA ALA A 606 50.65 38.33 3.26
C ALA A 606 49.99 39.70 3.13
N ASP A 607 50.64 40.76 3.59
CA ASP A 607 50.13 42.11 3.41
C ASP A 607 50.43 42.62 1.98
N ALA A 608 49.79 43.72 1.59
CA ALA A 608 49.96 44.28 0.25
C ALA A 608 51.42 44.65 -0.07
N LYS A 609 52.21 45.00 0.95
CA LYS A 609 53.63 45.38 0.78
C LYS A 609 54.50 44.15 0.51
N ALA A 610 54.24 43.05 1.22
CA ALA A 610 54.89 41.76 1.03
C ALA A 610 54.58 41.19 -0.35
N LEU A 611 53.32 41.29 -0.80
CA LEU A 611 52.90 40.87 -2.13
C LEU A 611 53.59 41.68 -3.24
N ALA A 612 53.62 43.01 -3.12
CA ALA A 612 54.34 43.87 -4.06
C ALA A 612 55.85 43.57 -4.08
N SER A 613 56.43 43.30 -2.91
CA SER A 613 57.85 42.92 -2.81
C SER A 613 58.12 41.56 -3.46
N HIS A 614 57.20 40.60 -3.31
CA HIS A 614 57.30 39.30 -3.97
C HIS A 614 57.16 39.42 -5.49
N GLN A 615 56.24 40.26 -5.96
CA GLN A 615 56.06 40.52 -7.39
C GLN A 615 57.34 41.09 -8.01
N ALA A 616 57.96 42.09 -7.36
CA ALA A 616 59.24 42.64 -7.79
C ALA A 616 60.36 41.59 -7.76
N PHE A 617 60.35 40.67 -6.78
CA PHE A 617 61.29 39.55 -6.71
C PHE A 617 61.12 38.59 -7.89
N ILE A 618 59.89 38.24 -8.27
CA ILE A 618 59.60 37.39 -9.44
C ILE A 618 60.01 38.08 -10.74
N GLU A 619 59.78 39.39 -10.88
CA GLU A 619 60.24 40.17 -12.04
C GLU A 619 61.76 40.20 -12.13
N ALA A 620 62.46 40.41 -11.01
CA ALA A 620 63.93 40.35 -10.94
C ALA A 620 64.47 38.95 -11.25
N LYS A 621 63.76 37.89 -10.82
CA LYS A 621 64.07 36.50 -11.17
C LYS A 621 64.00 36.29 -12.67
N TYR A 622 62.93 36.73 -13.32
CA TYR A 622 62.78 36.59 -14.77
C TYR A 622 63.75 37.48 -15.57
N ALA A 623 64.14 38.63 -15.02
CA ALA A 623 65.15 39.50 -15.62
C ALA A 623 66.59 39.00 -15.42
N GLY A 624 66.80 37.98 -14.58
CA GLY A 624 68.14 37.46 -14.26
C GLY A 624 68.98 38.42 -13.41
N THR A 625 68.35 39.34 -12.67
CA THR A 625 69.03 40.39 -11.90
C THR A 625 69.15 40.08 -10.40
N LEU A 626 68.69 38.90 -9.95
CA LEU A 626 68.79 38.47 -8.56
C LEU A 626 70.21 38.00 -8.21
N ALA A 627 70.76 38.51 -7.11
CA ALA A 627 72.01 38.02 -6.52
C ALA A 627 71.73 37.16 -5.28
N PRO A 628 72.50 36.09 -5.00
CA PRO A 628 72.34 35.28 -3.79
C PRO A 628 72.42 36.06 -2.48
N SER A 629 73.13 37.20 -2.48
CA SER A 629 73.32 38.10 -1.34
C SER A 629 72.23 39.18 -1.21
N ASP A 630 71.20 39.16 -2.06
CA ASP A 630 70.15 40.17 -2.04
C ASP A 630 69.36 40.11 -0.71
N PRO A 631 69.29 41.21 0.08
CA PRO A 631 68.55 41.23 1.34
C PRO A 631 67.04 40.99 1.17
N THR A 632 66.52 41.04 -0.06
CA THR A 632 65.14 40.74 -0.40
C THR A 632 64.75 39.32 -0.02
N PHE A 633 65.65 38.34 -0.11
CA PHE A 633 65.35 36.97 0.29
C PHE A 633 65.01 36.86 1.79
N ASP A 634 65.77 37.51 2.67
CA ASP A 634 65.54 37.46 4.11
C ASP A 634 64.29 38.26 4.52
N LYS A 635 64.08 39.42 3.88
CA LYS A 635 62.86 40.24 4.06
C LYS A 635 61.60 39.47 3.67
N LEU A 636 61.61 38.82 2.51
CA LEU A 636 60.47 38.05 2.03
C LEU A 636 60.24 36.77 2.83
N THR A 637 61.31 36.13 3.32
CA THR A 637 61.21 34.98 4.23
C THR A 637 60.51 35.36 5.53
N ALA A 638 60.83 36.54 6.09
CA ALA A 638 60.15 37.05 7.29
C ALA A 638 58.70 37.50 7.00
N ALA A 639 58.46 38.11 5.84
CA ALA A 639 57.15 38.67 5.48
C ALA A 639 56.14 37.61 5.01
N ILE A 640 56.60 36.53 4.37
CA ILE A 640 55.80 35.41 3.89
C ILE A 640 56.46 34.09 4.32
N PRO A 641 56.33 33.70 5.61
CA PRO A 641 57.02 32.52 6.15
C PRO A 641 56.67 31.20 5.44
N GLU A 642 55.45 31.11 4.89
CA GLU A 642 54.98 29.96 4.11
C GLU A 642 55.82 29.71 2.84
N LEU A 643 56.51 30.74 2.33
CA LEU A 643 57.39 30.67 1.17
C LEU A 643 58.89 30.61 1.52
N ALA A 644 59.25 30.46 2.80
CA ALA A 644 60.65 30.36 3.23
C ALA A 644 61.43 29.27 2.47
N GLY A 645 60.80 28.09 2.29
CA GLY A 645 61.39 26.98 1.53
C GLY A 645 61.59 27.32 0.05
N TYR A 646 60.63 28.03 -0.56
CA TYR A 646 60.74 28.52 -1.93
C TYR A 646 61.93 29.48 -2.10
N TYR A 647 62.04 30.49 -1.24
CA TYR A 647 63.12 31.46 -1.30
C TYR A 647 64.50 30.83 -1.07
N ALA A 648 64.59 29.85 -0.17
CA ALA A 648 65.83 29.09 0.04
C ALA A 648 66.24 28.33 -1.23
N ILE A 649 65.31 27.61 -1.88
CA ILE A 649 65.60 26.88 -3.11
C ILE A 649 66.04 27.83 -4.24
N VAL A 650 65.38 28.98 -4.39
CA VAL A 650 65.78 29.97 -5.40
C VAL A 650 67.17 30.55 -5.09
N ARG A 651 67.49 30.81 -3.82
CA ARG A 651 68.82 31.29 -3.40
C ARG A 651 69.90 30.25 -3.68
N ASP A 652 69.63 28.99 -3.36
CA ASP A 652 70.56 27.87 -3.57
C ASP A 652 70.81 27.63 -5.06
N ALA A 653 69.78 27.75 -5.91
CA ALA A 653 69.94 27.64 -7.36
C ALA A 653 70.89 28.71 -7.92
N LEU A 654 70.81 29.96 -7.43
CA LEU A 654 71.72 31.03 -7.82
C LEU A 654 73.16 30.83 -7.31
N LEU A 655 73.36 30.09 -6.20
CA LEU A 655 74.68 29.73 -5.70
C LEU A 655 75.31 28.58 -6.50
N GLY A 656 74.50 27.68 -7.05
CA GLY A 656 74.94 26.55 -7.87
C GLY A 656 75.37 26.93 -9.30
N ASP A 657 74.83 28.02 -9.86
CA ASP A 657 75.14 28.52 -11.21
C ASP A 657 76.45 29.34 -11.28
N GLY A 658 77.15 29.53 -10.15
CA GLY A 658 78.40 30.32 -10.06
C GLY A 658 79.69 29.53 -10.34
N GLY A 659 79.59 28.30 -10.85
CA GLY A 659 80.75 27.43 -11.10
C GLY A 659 80.55 26.49 -12.28
N GLU A 660 80.73 27.03 -13.49
CA GLU A 660 81.31 26.31 -14.63
C GLU A 660 82.59 27.01 -15.09
#